data_AF-A0A174B021-F1
#
_entry.id   AF-A0A174B021-F1
#
_cell.length_a   1.000
_cell.length_b   1.000
_cell.length_c   1.000
_cell.angle_alpha   90.00
_cell.angle_beta   90.00
_cell.angle_gamma   90.00
#
_symmetry.space_group_name_H-M   'P 1'
#
loop_
_entity.id
_entity.type
_entity.pdbx_description
1 polymer ?
#
loop_
_entity_poly.entity_id
_entity_poly.type
_entity_poly.pdbx_seq_one_letter_code
_entity_poly.pdbx_strand_id
1 'polypeptide(L)'
;MTIPTTVSVAPADEYPADGHTMTDKLTATLDKAGVRAISTDLWGIFFEDISYSGDGGLNADLVQNGAFEYNRADSIDWSNYSFWRKIVPEGSFAAFGIHDNDPVATENPHYATVEVEHAPAALDNTGWDGMVFRAGETYDFTAWMRVRSESAMPVTVSLRGDDGSIIAENTITVSASAWTTYQASLTVPEHGDAGSSVATQGTLRLAFAGEGVIDLDFVTLEPRTTYHGLKHFRPDLVEALADLKPRFMRFPGGCITHGLGMDNMYHWDRTIGPVEHRPHNFNLWGYHQSFRIGYYEYLCLCETIGAKPLPVLPAGVSCQNTSQGPVPVAQEDMPAYIDEVLHLIEFCNGSTATEWGAKRAAMGHPEPFGLEYLGIGNEDLIDDVFKNRFQQIFDAVKAAYPDIVVVGTVGPAPSGQDYEEGWKYAREAGLPIVDEHSYQSSSWWFHNLDHYDHTDRKGPKVYLGEYGSWNTQLINGLSEAAFMGRMELNGDVVAMASYAPLFAKNGHHSWNPDLIYFDNERAYHPYSYWVQQMYATTTADTAWPVTVEGPSTLRRSLPDTVKLRIAGNAKADLNNITITTAAGDAIDLGNVAYDGRTIDTPLDLHADSYSIDATVVYYEGKWGMDLICGDIDGKNHNIISLGRGHSVRVVRDGTAYALAGTEVSMNEVRPGTTWQVHVNVTDRGQAMKLYIDGTLIADGTEVKDEPRRTVTVSRNDKAGETYVRVVNAMDAPISVDLRQILAELNISTASAASATATVLAGDNPYAGQVGEESPTRPRQTAIDLTDGDYTAPAWSFTTITIK
;
A
#
# COMPACT_ATOMS: atom_id res chain seq x y z
N MET A 1 -9.22 32.93 -17.69
CA MET A 1 -8.39 33.69 -16.73
C MET A 1 -7.02 33.04 -16.78
N THR A 2 -6.07 33.71 -17.42
CA THR A 2 -4.74 33.17 -17.76
C THR A 2 -3.95 32.83 -16.50
N ILE A 3 -3.62 31.55 -16.34
CA ILE A 3 -2.71 31.05 -15.31
C ILE A 3 -1.29 31.49 -15.71
N PRO A 4 -0.53 32.19 -14.85
CA PRO A 4 0.81 32.62 -15.20
C PRO A 4 1.77 31.44 -15.15
N THR A 5 2.18 30.99 -16.33
CA THR A 5 3.38 30.17 -16.56
C THR A 5 4.61 31.03 -16.34
N THR A 6 5.13 31.04 -15.11
CA THR A 6 6.56 31.21 -14.76
C THR A 6 6.66 31.30 -13.24
N VAL A 7 6.94 30.19 -12.57
CA VAL A 7 7.60 30.23 -11.27
C VAL A 7 9.08 30.35 -11.58
N SER A 8 9.69 31.51 -11.31
CA SER A 8 11.14 31.65 -11.39
C SER A 8 11.76 30.80 -10.28
N VAL A 9 12.36 29.68 -10.66
CA VAL A 9 13.27 28.92 -9.81
C VAL A 9 14.57 29.72 -9.76
N ALA A 10 15.06 29.99 -8.55
CA ALA A 10 16.37 30.60 -8.37
C ALA A 10 17.46 29.75 -9.08
N PRO A 11 18.45 30.36 -9.72
CA PRO A 11 19.59 29.63 -10.29
C PRO A 11 20.34 28.88 -9.18
N ALA A 12 21.02 27.80 -9.54
CA ALA A 12 21.77 26.92 -8.64
C ALA A 12 23.05 27.55 -8.04
N ASP A 13 23.19 28.87 -8.10
CA ASP A 13 24.31 29.61 -7.54
C ASP A 13 23.76 30.60 -6.49
N GLU A 14 24.32 30.54 -5.28
CA GLU A 14 23.97 31.29 -4.06
C GLU A 14 23.03 30.57 -3.06
N TYR A 15 23.52 29.48 -2.47
CA TYR A 15 23.30 29.27 -1.04
C TYR A 15 23.98 30.41 -0.27
N PRO A 16 23.34 31.02 0.74
CA PRO A 16 24.03 32.02 1.55
C PRO A 16 25.23 31.34 2.23
N ALA A 17 26.40 31.89 1.98
CA ALA A 17 27.61 31.62 2.75
C ALA A 17 27.45 32.21 4.15
N ASP A 18 26.54 31.66 4.95
CA ASP A 18 26.61 31.84 6.39
C ASP A 18 27.85 31.10 6.85
N GLY A 19 28.75 31.83 7.53
CA GLY A 19 30.14 31.49 7.84
C GLY A 19 30.37 30.28 8.76
N HIS A 20 29.62 29.20 8.60
CA HIS A 20 29.99 27.88 9.06
C HIS A 20 31.15 27.38 8.20
N THR A 21 32.36 27.48 8.74
CA THR A 21 33.43 26.61 8.27
C THR A 21 32.94 25.19 8.48
N MET A 22 32.75 24.42 7.41
CA MET A 22 32.44 22.99 7.46
C MET A 22 33.60 22.27 8.15
N THR A 23 33.59 22.22 9.48
CA THR A 23 34.58 21.49 10.28
C THR A 23 34.22 20.03 10.45
N ASP A 24 32.92 19.72 10.33
CA ASP A 24 32.39 18.39 10.51
C ASP A 24 32.42 17.62 9.19
N LYS A 25 32.87 16.37 9.26
CA LYS A 25 33.07 15.50 8.11
C LYS A 25 32.76 14.05 8.46
N LEU A 26 32.12 13.33 7.54
CA LEU A 26 32.01 11.89 7.58
C LEU A 26 33.17 11.27 6.82
N THR A 27 33.79 10.23 7.39
CA THR A 27 34.76 9.40 6.68
C THR A 27 34.11 8.06 6.38
N ALA A 28 33.93 7.74 5.11
CA ALA A 28 33.35 6.47 4.68
C ALA A 28 34.47 5.51 4.26
N THR A 29 34.54 4.36 4.93
CA THR A 29 35.56 3.33 4.68
C THR A 29 34.89 2.03 4.27
N LEU A 30 35.15 1.59 3.03
CA LEU A 30 34.64 0.35 2.48
C LEU A 30 35.46 -0.85 2.98
N ASP A 31 34.79 -1.89 3.45
CA ASP A 31 35.38 -3.20 3.72
C ASP A 31 35.19 -4.13 2.52
N LYS A 32 36.27 -4.30 1.76
CA LYS A 32 36.27 -5.11 0.55
C LYS A 32 36.11 -6.61 0.82
N ALA A 33 36.51 -7.07 2.00
CA ALA A 33 36.43 -8.48 2.37
C ALA A 33 34.98 -8.91 2.67
N GLY A 34 34.12 -7.96 3.03
CA GLY A 34 32.72 -8.20 3.36
C GLY A 34 31.74 -8.13 2.19
N VAL A 35 32.21 -8.17 0.93
CA VAL A 35 31.34 -8.09 -0.26
C VAL A 35 30.21 -9.11 -0.22
N ARG A 36 29.02 -8.68 -0.62
CA ARG A 36 27.81 -9.51 -0.68
C ARG A 36 27.16 -9.39 -2.05
N ALA A 37 26.59 -10.51 -2.52
CA ALA A 37 25.78 -10.51 -3.73
C ALA A 37 24.43 -9.87 -3.44
N ILE A 38 23.88 -9.16 -4.42
CA ILE A 38 22.54 -8.59 -4.37
C ILE A 38 21.62 -9.45 -5.23
N SER A 39 20.42 -9.73 -4.72
CA SER A 39 19.37 -10.37 -5.51
C SER A 39 19.00 -9.53 -6.73
N THR A 40 18.87 -10.17 -7.90
CA THR A 40 18.41 -9.52 -9.13
C THR A 40 16.94 -9.11 -9.07
N ASP A 41 16.20 -9.64 -8.10
CA ASP A 41 14.76 -9.44 -7.91
C ASP A 41 14.45 -8.56 -6.70
N LEU A 42 15.44 -7.83 -6.15
CA LEU A 42 15.30 -7.14 -4.87
C LEU A 42 14.16 -6.11 -4.82
N TRP A 43 13.97 -5.30 -5.87
CA TRP A 43 13.01 -4.20 -5.85
C TRP A 43 11.78 -4.52 -6.70
N GLY A 44 10.63 -4.74 -6.05
CA GLY A 44 9.35 -4.98 -6.70
C GLY A 44 8.24 -4.08 -6.16
N ILE A 45 7.01 -4.38 -6.57
CA ILE A 45 5.79 -3.69 -6.13
C ILE A 45 4.78 -4.70 -5.59
N PHE A 46 3.89 -4.23 -4.72
CA PHE A 46 2.80 -5.00 -4.14
C PHE A 46 1.47 -4.42 -4.59
N PHE A 47 0.49 -5.24 -4.96
CA PHE A 47 -0.82 -4.77 -5.36
C PHE A 47 -1.92 -5.58 -4.67
N GLU A 48 -2.77 -4.84 -3.93
CA GLU A 48 -4.05 -5.30 -3.40
C GLU A 48 -5.12 -4.27 -3.75
N ASP A 49 -6.36 -4.72 -3.94
CA ASP A 49 -7.49 -3.82 -4.20
C ASP A 49 -8.01 -3.17 -2.89
N ILE A 50 -7.20 -2.27 -2.33
CA ILE A 50 -7.50 -1.38 -1.18
C ILE A 50 -7.67 0.07 -1.64
N SER A 51 -8.45 0.90 -0.95
CA SER A 51 -8.53 2.35 -1.22
C SER A 51 -8.91 2.69 -2.68
N TYR A 52 -9.79 1.89 -3.30
CA TYR A 52 -10.21 1.98 -4.71
C TYR A 52 -9.06 1.84 -5.71
N SER A 53 -8.01 1.09 -5.36
CA SER A 53 -6.83 0.94 -6.21
C SER A 53 -7.05 0.09 -7.45
N GLY A 54 -7.92 -0.91 -7.43
CA GLY A 54 -8.38 -1.68 -8.58
C GLY A 54 -9.61 -1.02 -9.20
N ASP A 55 -10.79 -1.33 -8.67
CA ASP A 55 -12.05 -0.72 -9.13
C ASP A 55 -12.15 0.75 -8.66
N GLY A 56 -12.34 1.67 -9.63
CA GLY A 56 -12.28 3.12 -9.39
C GLY A 56 -10.86 3.73 -9.47
N GLY A 57 -9.86 2.88 -9.68
CA GLY A 57 -8.46 3.21 -9.86
C GLY A 57 -7.89 2.54 -11.10
N LEU A 58 -7.04 1.53 -10.94
CA LEU A 58 -6.30 0.88 -12.00
C LEU A 58 -7.20 0.33 -13.12
N ASN A 59 -8.41 -0.14 -12.79
CA ASN A 59 -9.45 -0.46 -13.76
C ASN A 59 -9.96 0.81 -14.45
N ALA A 60 -9.86 0.86 -15.79
CA ALA A 60 -10.26 1.99 -16.61
C ALA A 60 -11.78 2.15 -16.81
N ASP A 61 -12.60 1.18 -16.36
CA ASP A 61 -14.05 1.28 -16.46
C ASP A 61 -14.60 2.41 -15.58
N LEU A 62 -15.16 3.42 -16.23
CA LEU A 62 -15.68 4.61 -15.54
C LEU A 62 -17.01 4.32 -14.83
N VAL A 63 -17.70 3.24 -15.19
CA VAL A 63 -19.01 2.90 -14.61
C VAL A 63 -18.82 2.21 -13.26
N GLN A 64 -19.47 2.74 -12.23
CA GLN A 64 -19.58 2.06 -10.94
C GLN A 64 -20.87 1.27 -10.87
N ASN A 65 -20.83 0.03 -10.37
CA ASN A 65 -22.01 -0.81 -10.20
C ASN A 65 -22.76 -1.06 -11.54
N GLY A 66 -22.02 -1.36 -12.61
CA GLY A 66 -22.56 -1.62 -13.95
C GLY A 66 -23.41 -2.90 -14.06
N ALA A 67 -23.22 -3.84 -13.14
CA ALA A 67 -23.94 -5.12 -13.05
C ALA A 67 -25.03 -5.13 -11.94
N PHE A 68 -25.32 -3.99 -11.33
CA PHE A 68 -26.40 -3.84 -10.34
C PHE A 68 -26.33 -4.78 -9.10
N GLU A 69 -25.16 -5.27 -8.73
CA GLU A 69 -24.98 -6.24 -7.62
C GLU A 69 -24.91 -5.60 -6.22
N TYR A 70 -24.72 -4.28 -6.14
CA TYR A 70 -24.58 -3.60 -4.85
C TYR A 70 -25.87 -3.74 -4.03
N ASN A 71 -25.76 -4.03 -2.73
CA ASN A 71 -26.96 -4.29 -1.93
C ASN A 71 -26.79 -3.90 -0.45
N ARG A 72 -27.89 -3.98 0.30
CA ARG A 72 -27.95 -3.57 1.71
C ARG A 72 -27.20 -4.48 2.69
N ALA A 73 -26.87 -5.70 2.29
CA ALA A 73 -26.08 -6.61 3.11
C ALA A 73 -24.62 -6.15 3.17
N ASP A 74 -24.12 -5.58 2.08
CA ASP A 74 -22.76 -5.03 1.98
C ASP A 74 -22.63 -3.68 2.67
N SER A 75 -23.62 -2.80 2.47
CA SER A 75 -23.70 -1.50 3.13
C SER A 75 -25.14 -1.03 3.27
N ILE A 76 -25.52 -0.55 4.45
CA ILE A 76 -26.91 -0.14 4.76
C ILE A 76 -27.43 0.96 3.82
N ASP A 77 -26.53 1.78 3.29
CA ASP A 77 -26.84 2.91 2.40
C ASP A 77 -26.89 2.50 0.93
N TRP A 78 -26.60 1.22 0.61
CA TRP A 78 -26.56 0.74 -0.76
C TRP A 78 -27.87 0.09 -1.22
N SER A 79 -28.03 0.04 -2.55
CA SER A 79 -29.06 -0.69 -3.27
C SER A 79 -28.51 -1.10 -4.62
N ASN A 80 -29.22 -1.95 -5.37
CA ASN A 80 -28.80 -2.34 -6.71
C ASN A 80 -28.66 -1.13 -7.66
N TYR A 81 -29.34 -0.01 -7.37
CA TYR A 81 -29.21 1.27 -8.09
C TYR A 81 -28.26 2.26 -7.43
N SER A 82 -27.43 1.85 -6.45
CA SER A 82 -26.34 2.69 -5.95
C SER A 82 -25.51 3.21 -7.12
N PHE A 83 -25.18 4.51 -7.10
CA PHE A 83 -24.45 5.23 -8.16
C PHE A 83 -25.20 5.39 -9.49
N TRP A 84 -26.49 5.01 -9.53
CA TRP A 84 -27.40 5.26 -10.63
C TRP A 84 -28.52 6.23 -10.23
N ARG A 85 -28.82 7.21 -11.09
CA ARG A 85 -29.96 8.13 -10.92
C ARG A 85 -31.02 7.81 -11.95
N LYS A 86 -32.25 7.62 -11.46
CA LYS A 86 -33.46 7.42 -12.29
C LYS A 86 -34.04 8.78 -12.65
N ILE A 87 -34.28 9.02 -13.93
CA ILE A 87 -34.79 10.30 -14.43
C ILE A 87 -36.07 10.06 -15.20
N VAL A 88 -37.16 10.68 -14.73
CA VAL A 88 -38.48 10.69 -15.40
C VAL A 88 -38.94 12.15 -15.47
N PRO A 89 -38.82 12.81 -16.63
CA PRO A 89 -39.24 14.20 -16.78
C PRO A 89 -40.75 14.41 -16.58
N GLU A 90 -41.14 15.65 -16.33
CA GLU A 90 -42.54 16.02 -16.22
C GLU A 90 -43.31 15.65 -17.51
N GLY A 91 -44.47 15.01 -17.35
CA GLY A 91 -45.27 14.50 -18.46
C GLY A 91 -44.85 13.13 -19.00
N SER A 92 -43.82 12.51 -18.43
CA SER A 92 -43.37 11.14 -18.74
C SER A 92 -43.81 10.14 -17.66
N PHE A 93 -43.76 8.85 -17.98
CA PHE A 93 -44.02 7.75 -17.06
C PHE A 93 -43.11 6.57 -17.37
N ALA A 94 -42.30 6.20 -16.38
CA ALA A 94 -41.45 5.03 -16.45
C ALA A 94 -41.23 4.40 -15.07
N ALA A 95 -41.01 3.09 -15.05
CA ALA A 95 -40.67 2.31 -13.88
C ALA A 95 -39.31 1.63 -14.06
N PHE A 96 -38.59 1.47 -12.95
CA PHE A 96 -37.24 0.91 -12.91
C PHE A 96 -37.17 -0.19 -11.86
N GLY A 97 -37.14 -1.44 -12.32
CA GLY A 97 -37.08 -2.66 -11.51
C GLY A 97 -35.69 -3.27 -11.47
N ILE A 98 -35.48 -4.17 -10.52
CA ILE A 98 -34.36 -5.12 -10.50
C ILE A 98 -34.98 -6.52 -10.54
N HIS A 99 -34.43 -7.37 -11.37
CA HIS A 99 -34.86 -8.75 -11.53
C HIS A 99 -33.65 -9.67 -11.52
N ASP A 100 -33.90 -10.93 -11.17
CA ASP A 100 -32.90 -12.00 -11.06
C ASP A 100 -33.28 -13.27 -11.84
N ASN A 101 -34.39 -13.20 -12.58
CA ASN A 101 -34.90 -14.31 -13.36
C ASN A 101 -34.31 -14.29 -14.78
N ASP A 102 -33.65 -15.38 -15.19
CA ASP A 102 -32.98 -15.49 -16.50
C ASP A 102 -31.93 -14.37 -16.74
N PRO A 103 -30.91 -14.27 -15.86
CA PRO A 103 -29.87 -13.25 -15.91
C PRO A 103 -28.85 -13.51 -17.03
N VAL A 104 -27.95 -12.55 -17.27
CA VAL A 104 -26.80 -12.74 -18.19
C VAL A 104 -25.89 -13.86 -17.68
N ALA A 105 -25.62 -13.87 -16.37
CA ALA A 105 -24.84 -14.88 -15.69
C ALA A 105 -25.46 -15.21 -14.32
N THR A 106 -25.29 -16.44 -13.87
CA THR A 106 -25.86 -16.88 -12.58
C THR A 106 -25.04 -16.40 -11.38
N GLU A 107 -23.76 -16.10 -11.61
CA GLU A 107 -22.81 -15.59 -10.63
C GLU A 107 -23.11 -14.14 -10.23
N ASN A 108 -23.71 -13.38 -11.14
CA ASN A 108 -24.14 -11.99 -10.96
C ASN A 108 -25.60 -11.90 -11.44
N PRO A 109 -26.55 -12.30 -10.59
CA PRO A 109 -27.92 -12.57 -11.02
C PRO A 109 -28.74 -11.30 -11.26
N HIS A 110 -28.34 -10.12 -10.79
CA HIS A 110 -29.19 -8.94 -10.82
C HIS A 110 -29.05 -8.15 -12.13
N TYR A 111 -30.18 -7.74 -12.71
CA TYR A 111 -30.19 -6.81 -13.85
C TYR A 111 -31.29 -5.76 -13.70
N ALA A 112 -31.13 -4.63 -14.39
CA ALA A 112 -32.12 -3.57 -14.40
C ALA A 112 -33.18 -3.78 -15.49
N THR A 113 -34.45 -3.57 -15.17
CA THR A 113 -35.56 -3.47 -16.14
C THR A 113 -36.09 -2.05 -16.16
N VAL A 114 -36.15 -1.47 -17.35
CA VAL A 114 -36.67 -0.13 -17.62
C VAL A 114 -37.95 -0.26 -18.43
N GLU A 115 -39.08 0.04 -17.81
CA GLU A 115 -40.40 0.08 -18.44
C GLU A 115 -40.78 1.54 -18.68
N VAL A 116 -40.92 1.92 -19.95
CA VAL A 116 -41.30 3.27 -20.38
C VAL A 116 -42.70 3.21 -20.98
N GLU A 117 -43.69 3.71 -20.25
CA GLU A 117 -45.07 3.80 -20.75
C GLU A 117 -45.28 5.11 -21.51
N HIS A 118 -44.69 6.21 -21.02
CA HIS A 118 -44.72 7.51 -21.68
C HIS A 118 -43.31 8.09 -21.67
N ALA A 119 -42.63 8.06 -22.82
CA ALA A 119 -41.28 8.56 -22.96
C ALA A 119 -41.19 10.10 -22.76
N PRO A 120 -40.01 10.65 -22.41
CA PRO A 120 -38.72 9.96 -22.19
C PRO A 120 -38.46 9.48 -20.74
N ALA A 121 -37.48 8.60 -20.59
CA ALA A 121 -36.87 8.26 -19.29
C ALA A 121 -35.35 8.12 -19.44
N ALA A 122 -34.59 8.14 -18.34
CA ALA A 122 -33.15 7.90 -18.39
C ALA A 122 -32.58 7.28 -17.09
N LEU A 123 -31.42 6.63 -17.24
CA LEU A 123 -30.52 6.23 -16.16
C LEU A 123 -29.19 6.97 -16.31
N ASP A 124 -28.73 7.62 -15.23
CA ASP A 124 -27.41 8.24 -15.16
C ASP A 124 -26.51 7.49 -14.19
N ASN A 125 -25.36 7.00 -14.65
CA ASN A 125 -24.30 6.51 -13.78
C ASN A 125 -23.37 7.65 -13.39
N THR A 126 -23.07 7.80 -12.10
CA THR A 126 -22.19 8.86 -11.59
C THR A 126 -20.72 8.49 -11.58
N GLY A 127 -20.37 7.24 -11.87
CA GLY A 127 -19.00 6.73 -11.80
C GLY A 127 -18.39 6.81 -10.41
N TRP A 128 -17.07 6.67 -10.37
CA TRP A 128 -16.24 6.67 -9.17
C TRP A 128 -15.86 8.10 -8.75
N ASP A 129 -16.77 8.78 -8.04
CA ASP A 129 -16.70 10.22 -7.70
C ASP A 129 -16.74 11.16 -8.91
N GLY A 130 -17.54 10.81 -9.93
CA GLY A 130 -17.62 11.54 -11.18
C GLY A 130 -16.75 10.92 -12.28
N MET A 131 -17.06 11.27 -13.53
CA MET A 131 -16.30 10.83 -14.70
C MET A 131 -15.51 11.99 -15.30
N VAL A 132 -14.22 11.75 -15.59
CA VAL A 132 -13.38 12.70 -16.32
C VAL A 132 -13.45 12.40 -17.81
N PHE A 133 -13.89 13.39 -18.59
CA PHE A 133 -13.89 13.31 -20.05
C PHE A 133 -12.82 14.22 -20.64
N ARG A 134 -12.05 13.73 -21.61
CA ARG A 134 -10.91 14.46 -22.19
C ARG A 134 -11.14 14.85 -23.64
N ALA A 135 -10.73 16.05 -24.02
CA ALA A 135 -10.85 16.56 -25.40
C ALA A 135 -10.13 15.63 -26.39
N GLY A 136 -10.85 15.19 -27.43
CA GLY A 136 -10.34 14.28 -28.47
C GLY A 136 -10.35 12.79 -28.11
N GLU A 137 -10.61 12.43 -26.84
CA GLU A 137 -10.67 11.02 -26.42
C GLU A 137 -11.92 10.34 -26.96
N THR A 138 -11.83 9.04 -27.25
CA THR A 138 -12.98 8.21 -27.58
C THR A 138 -13.24 7.22 -26.48
N TYR A 139 -14.50 7.15 -26.03
CA TYR A 139 -14.94 6.21 -25.01
C TYR A 139 -15.79 5.12 -25.65
N ASP A 140 -15.50 3.87 -25.32
CA ASP A 140 -16.20 2.69 -25.80
C ASP A 140 -17.19 2.21 -24.74
N PHE A 141 -18.48 2.33 -25.06
CA PHE A 141 -19.59 1.86 -24.27
C PHE A 141 -19.94 0.43 -24.63
N THR A 142 -20.21 -0.40 -23.62
CA THR A 142 -20.82 -1.72 -23.81
C THR A 142 -21.91 -1.97 -22.77
N ALA A 143 -22.94 -2.71 -23.16
CA ALA A 143 -23.92 -3.26 -22.21
C ALA A 143 -24.56 -4.53 -22.78
N TRP A 144 -24.95 -5.44 -21.91
CA TRP A 144 -25.89 -6.50 -22.26
C TRP A 144 -27.30 -5.94 -22.20
N MET A 145 -28.07 -6.09 -23.28
CA MET A 145 -29.45 -5.60 -23.35
C MET A 145 -30.34 -6.60 -24.06
N ARG A 146 -31.62 -6.58 -23.71
CA ARG A 146 -32.70 -7.25 -24.47
C ARG A 146 -33.97 -6.43 -24.42
N VAL A 147 -34.74 -6.47 -25.50
CA VAL A 147 -36.07 -5.87 -25.54
C VAL A 147 -37.12 -6.89 -25.11
N ARG A 148 -38.04 -6.48 -24.24
CA ARG A 148 -39.14 -7.30 -23.73
C ARG A 148 -40.48 -6.95 -24.37
N SER A 149 -40.58 -5.80 -25.03
CA SER A 149 -41.69 -5.40 -25.89
C SER A 149 -41.55 -5.93 -27.32
N GLU A 150 -42.62 -5.87 -28.11
CA GLU A 150 -42.63 -6.35 -29.51
C GLU A 150 -41.82 -5.48 -30.47
N SER A 151 -41.56 -4.21 -30.11
CA SER A 151 -40.90 -3.23 -30.97
C SER A 151 -39.49 -2.93 -30.48
N ALA A 152 -38.55 -2.82 -31.42
CA ALA A 152 -37.21 -2.36 -31.12
C ALA A 152 -37.23 -0.96 -30.48
N MET A 153 -36.34 -0.72 -29.53
CA MET A 153 -36.29 0.51 -28.76
C MET A 153 -34.96 1.25 -28.97
N PRO A 154 -34.98 2.56 -29.28
CA PRO A 154 -33.77 3.36 -29.33
C PRO A 154 -33.29 3.71 -27.92
N VAL A 155 -32.01 3.48 -27.66
CA VAL A 155 -31.29 3.89 -26.45
C VAL A 155 -30.18 4.84 -26.86
N THR A 156 -30.28 6.10 -26.43
CA THR A 156 -29.21 7.09 -26.64
C THR A 156 -28.24 7.05 -25.47
N VAL A 157 -27.01 6.65 -25.75
CA VAL A 157 -25.88 6.69 -24.82
C VAL A 157 -25.24 8.07 -24.95
N SER A 158 -25.00 8.76 -23.84
CA SER A 158 -24.39 10.10 -23.88
C SER A 158 -23.43 10.33 -22.71
N LEU A 159 -22.30 10.98 -22.99
CA LEU A 159 -21.40 11.55 -22.00
C LEU A 159 -21.94 12.93 -21.62
N ARG A 160 -22.13 13.16 -20.34
CA ARG A 160 -22.65 14.43 -19.80
C ARG A 160 -21.57 15.18 -19.06
N GLY A 161 -21.47 16.49 -19.31
CA GLY A 161 -20.55 17.37 -18.61
C GLY A 161 -21.02 17.69 -17.18
N ASP A 162 -20.19 18.46 -16.47
CA ASP A 162 -20.39 18.83 -15.07
C ASP A 162 -21.72 19.60 -14.84
N ASP A 163 -22.23 20.27 -15.87
CA ASP A 163 -23.50 21.01 -15.86
C ASP A 163 -24.69 20.20 -16.43
N GLY A 164 -24.47 18.93 -16.81
CA GLY A 164 -25.43 18.04 -17.44
C GLY A 164 -25.60 18.23 -18.95
N SER A 165 -24.82 19.11 -19.59
CA SER A 165 -24.79 19.26 -21.04
C SER A 165 -24.28 18.00 -21.75
N ILE A 166 -24.65 17.79 -23.02
CA ILE A 166 -24.17 16.67 -23.82
C ILE A 166 -22.77 17.02 -24.35
N ILE A 167 -21.80 16.15 -24.07
CA ILE A 167 -20.44 16.25 -24.62
C ILE A 167 -20.35 15.41 -25.91
N ALA A 168 -20.80 14.17 -25.84
CA ALA A 168 -20.84 13.23 -26.95
C ALA A 168 -22.04 12.30 -26.77
N GLU A 169 -22.65 11.83 -27.86
CA GLU A 169 -23.75 10.87 -27.81
C GLU A 169 -23.77 9.96 -29.03
N ASN A 170 -24.41 8.81 -28.87
CA ASN A 170 -24.66 7.85 -29.94
C ASN A 170 -25.94 7.06 -29.62
N THR A 171 -26.72 6.69 -30.64
CA THR A 171 -27.98 5.97 -30.46
C THR A 171 -27.86 4.54 -30.95
N ILE A 172 -28.18 3.60 -30.07
CA ILE A 172 -28.24 2.17 -30.35
C ILE A 172 -29.71 1.77 -30.49
N THR A 173 -30.03 0.89 -31.43
CA THR A 173 -31.37 0.28 -31.52
C THR A 173 -31.34 -1.12 -30.91
N VAL A 174 -32.01 -1.32 -29.78
CA VAL A 174 -32.12 -2.62 -29.11
C VAL A 174 -33.32 -3.37 -29.69
N SER A 175 -33.07 -4.50 -30.35
CA SER A 175 -34.10 -5.28 -31.04
C SER A 175 -34.12 -6.78 -30.70
N ALA A 176 -33.06 -7.28 -30.07
CA ALA A 176 -32.95 -8.69 -29.70
C ALA A 176 -33.77 -8.99 -28.43
N SER A 177 -34.56 -10.07 -28.45
CA SER A 177 -35.30 -10.55 -27.28
C SER A 177 -34.46 -11.42 -26.34
N ALA A 178 -33.36 -11.98 -26.84
CA ALA A 178 -32.32 -12.64 -26.05
C ALA A 178 -31.25 -11.63 -25.63
N TRP A 179 -30.59 -11.89 -24.49
CA TRP A 179 -29.43 -11.12 -24.04
C TRP A 179 -28.40 -11.02 -25.17
N THR A 180 -28.06 -9.79 -25.55
CA THR A 180 -27.10 -9.49 -26.60
C THR A 180 -26.24 -8.32 -26.16
N THR A 181 -24.93 -8.38 -26.39
CA THR A 181 -24.04 -7.25 -26.16
C THR A 181 -24.26 -6.18 -27.22
N TYR A 182 -24.51 -4.94 -26.79
CA TYR A 182 -24.57 -3.76 -27.64
C TYR A 182 -23.40 -2.84 -27.32
N GLN A 183 -22.92 -2.13 -28.34
CA GLN A 183 -21.74 -1.27 -28.24
C GLN A 183 -21.98 0.07 -28.93
N ALA A 184 -21.34 1.12 -28.42
CA ALA A 184 -21.25 2.42 -29.07
C ALA A 184 -19.92 3.09 -28.76
N SER A 185 -19.41 3.89 -29.71
CA SER A 185 -18.26 4.76 -29.46
C SER A 185 -18.74 6.20 -29.33
N LEU A 186 -18.18 6.91 -28.35
CA LEU A 186 -18.47 8.31 -28.05
C LEU A 186 -17.16 9.12 -28.09
N THR A 187 -16.98 9.92 -29.14
CA THR A 187 -15.77 10.73 -29.31
C THR A 187 -16.03 12.14 -28.81
N VAL A 188 -15.25 12.58 -27.83
CA VAL A 188 -15.30 13.94 -27.28
C VAL A 188 -14.70 14.90 -28.31
N PRO A 189 -15.40 15.99 -28.68
CA PRO A 189 -14.84 16.98 -29.60
C PRO A 189 -13.51 17.57 -29.12
N GLU A 190 -12.59 17.82 -30.05
CA GLU A 190 -11.37 18.58 -29.76
C GLU A 190 -11.74 20.05 -29.54
N HIS A 191 -11.92 20.44 -28.28
CA HIS A 191 -12.09 21.82 -27.86
C HIS A 191 -11.00 22.16 -26.84
N GLY A 192 -10.16 23.16 -27.15
CA GLY A 192 -8.99 23.48 -26.33
C GLY A 192 -7.77 22.63 -26.67
N ASP A 193 -6.89 22.43 -25.69
CA ASP A 193 -5.70 21.60 -25.85
C ASP A 193 -6.11 20.11 -25.82
N ALA A 194 -5.59 19.32 -26.77
CA ALA A 194 -5.86 17.88 -26.82
C ALA A 194 -5.49 17.20 -25.49
N GLY A 195 -6.36 16.30 -25.01
CA GLY A 195 -6.19 15.62 -23.73
C GLY A 195 -6.59 16.42 -22.48
N SER A 196 -6.90 17.71 -22.62
CA SER A 196 -7.43 18.50 -21.50
C SER A 196 -8.79 17.99 -21.02
N SER A 197 -9.02 18.04 -19.70
CA SER A 197 -10.29 17.64 -19.09
C SER A 197 -11.40 18.63 -19.53
N VAL A 198 -12.44 18.12 -20.18
CA VAL A 198 -13.65 18.89 -20.55
C VAL A 198 -14.78 18.74 -19.52
N ALA A 199 -14.70 17.70 -18.69
CA ALA A 199 -15.55 17.44 -17.53
C ALA A 199 -14.72 16.72 -16.47
N THR A 200 -15.00 17.00 -15.20
CA THR A 200 -14.35 16.37 -14.04
C THR A 200 -15.33 15.68 -13.10
N GLN A 201 -16.62 15.98 -13.26
CA GLN A 201 -17.75 15.46 -12.51
C GLN A 201 -18.87 15.03 -13.49
N GLY A 202 -18.45 14.53 -14.66
CA GLY A 202 -19.36 14.08 -15.70
C GLY A 202 -20.12 12.80 -15.33
N THR A 203 -21.12 12.46 -16.13
CA THR A 203 -21.92 11.23 -15.97
C THR A 203 -22.14 10.52 -17.30
N LEU A 204 -22.37 9.20 -17.24
CA LEU A 204 -22.87 8.42 -18.36
C LEU A 204 -24.40 8.37 -18.29
N ARG A 205 -25.09 8.83 -19.34
CA ARG A 205 -26.55 8.76 -19.45
C ARG A 205 -27.00 7.77 -20.52
N LEU A 206 -27.92 6.88 -20.14
CA LEU A 206 -28.73 6.04 -21.02
C LEU A 206 -30.13 6.62 -21.10
N ALA A 207 -30.51 7.20 -22.25
CA ALA A 207 -31.81 7.80 -22.48
C ALA A 207 -32.70 6.89 -23.33
N PHE A 208 -33.92 6.65 -22.83
CA PHE A 208 -34.95 5.82 -23.45
C PHE A 208 -36.01 6.74 -24.05
N ALA A 209 -35.97 6.90 -25.38
CA ALA A 209 -36.85 7.83 -26.11
C ALA A 209 -38.10 7.16 -26.70
N GLY A 210 -38.19 5.83 -26.66
CA GLY A 210 -39.35 5.06 -27.10
C GLY A 210 -40.08 4.41 -25.92
N GLU A 211 -41.35 4.08 -26.14
CA GLU A 211 -42.17 3.32 -25.20
C GLU A 211 -41.88 1.81 -25.35
N GLY A 212 -41.92 1.09 -24.24
CA GLY A 212 -41.66 -0.36 -24.16
C GLY A 212 -40.81 -0.74 -22.96
N VAL A 213 -40.24 -1.94 -22.99
CA VAL A 213 -39.50 -2.51 -21.86
C VAL A 213 -38.15 -3.02 -22.33
N ILE A 214 -37.07 -2.57 -21.67
CA ILE A 214 -35.69 -3.03 -21.89
C ILE A 214 -35.14 -3.59 -20.58
N ASP A 215 -34.49 -4.74 -20.68
CA ASP A 215 -33.59 -5.20 -19.63
C ASP A 215 -32.15 -4.83 -20.02
N LEU A 216 -31.35 -4.39 -19.05
CA LEU A 216 -29.93 -4.07 -19.22
C LEU A 216 -29.09 -4.54 -18.05
N ASP A 217 -27.85 -4.91 -18.35
CA ASP A 217 -26.88 -5.45 -17.40
C ASP A 217 -25.44 -5.21 -17.89
N PHE A 218 -24.44 -5.35 -17.01
CA PHE A 218 -23.01 -5.24 -17.30
C PHE A 218 -22.68 -4.01 -18.16
N VAL A 219 -23.13 -2.84 -17.70
CA VAL A 219 -22.86 -1.56 -18.36
C VAL A 219 -21.42 -1.13 -18.09
N THR A 220 -20.68 -0.76 -19.13
CA THR A 220 -19.26 -0.36 -19.04
C THR A 220 -18.97 0.82 -19.95
N LEU A 221 -17.99 1.63 -19.57
CA LEU A 221 -17.50 2.76 -20.37
C LEU A 221 -16.00 2.91 -20.15
N GLU A 222 -15.19 2.52 -21.14
CA GLU A 222 -13.73 2.63 -21.07
C GLU A 222 -13.20 3.67 -22.05
N PRO A 223 -12.16 4.44 -21.70
CA PRO A 223 -11.40 5.20 -22.68
C PRO A 223 -10.67 4.25 -23.64
N ARG A 224 -10.48 4.67 -24.89
CA ARG A 224 -9.76 3.87 -25.89
C ARG A 224 -8.24 4.02 -25.76
N THR A 225 -7.77 5.11 -25.16
CA THR A 225 -6.36 5.28 -24.81
C THR A 225 -5.90 4.21 -23.83
N THR A 226 -4.77 3.58 -24.13
CA THR A 226 -4.17 2.49 -23.35
C THR A 226 -2.67 2.75 -23.16
N TYR A 227 -2.09 2.17 -22.10
CA TYR A 227 -0.63 2.16 -21.92
C TYR A 227 -0.03 1.01 -22.75
N HIS A 228 0.65 1.33 -23.84
CA HIS A 228 1.30 0.35 -24.73
C HIS A 228 0.37 -0.80 -25.21
N GLY A 229 -0.92 -0.53 -25.40
CA GLY A 229 -1.90 -1.53 -25.85
C GLY A 229 -2.48 -2.42 -24.75
N LEU A 230 -2.07 -2.23 -23.49
CA LEU A 230 -2.66 -2.91 -22.33
C LEU A 230 -4.09 -2.40 -22.09
N LYS A 231 -5.08 -3.25 -22.35
CA LYS A 231 -6.52 -2.92 -22.26
C LYS A 231 -7.03 -3.01 -20.82
N HIS A 232 -8.09 -2.27 -20.50
CA HIS A 232 -8.75 -2.22 -19.19
C HIS A 232 -8.00 -1.47 -18.09
N PHE A 233 -6.80 -0.96 -18.36
CA PHE A 233 -5.99 -0.26 -17.36
C PHE A 233 -5.93 1.25 -17.60
N ARG A 234 -6.01 2.03 -16.51
CA ARG A 234 -5.74 3.47 -16.54
C ARG A 234 -4.28 3.73 -16.93
N PRO A 235 -4.02 4.46 -18.03
CA PRO A 235 -2.67 4.57 -18.56
C PRO A 235 -1.72 5.36 -17.66
N ASP A 236 -2.21 6.37 -16.95
CA ASP A 236 -1.42 7.20 -16.03
C ASP A 236 -0.95 6.40 -14.80
N LEU A 237 -1.80 5.52 -14.27
CA LEU A 237 -1.44 4.64 -13.16
C LEU A 237 -0.45 3.56 -13.60
N VAL A 238 -0.63 2.96 -14.78
CA VAL A 238 0.34 2.00 -15.33
C VAL A 238 1.69 2.65 -15.61
N GLU A 239 1.70 3.89 -16.10
CA GLU A 239 2.93 4.66 -16.31
C GLU A 239 3.70 4.86 -15.00
N ALA A 240 3.01 5.26 -13.91
CA ALA A 240 3.64 5.38 -12.60
C ALA A 240 4.26 4.05 -12.10
N LEU A 241 3.64 2.91 -12.38
CA LEU A 241 4.23 1.59 -12.08
C LEU A 241 5.43 1.28 -12.97
N ALA A 242 5.33 1.52 -14.27
CA ALA A 242 6.40 1.25 -15.22
C ALA A 242 7.64 2.12 -14.98
N ASP A 243 7.45 3.33 -14.45
CA ASP A 243 8.51 4.26 -14.08
C ASP A 243 9.27 3.85 -12.83
N LEU A 244 8.69 3.00 -11.97
CA LEU A 244 9.41 2.35 -10.86
C LEU A 244 10.38 1.28 -11.33
N LYS A 245 10.23 0.74 -12.56
CA LYS A 245 11.02 -0.39 -13.09
C LYS A 245 11.03 -1.63 -12.16
N PRO A 246 9.86 -2.10 -11.69
CA PRO A 246 9.79 -3.23 -10.76
C PRO A 246 10.34 -4.52 -11.35
N ARG A 247 11.03 -5.32 -10.53
CA ARG A 247 11.51 -6.67 -10.90
C ARG A 247 10.42 -7.72 -10.80
N PHE A 248 9.49 -7.53 -9.87
CA PHE A 248 8.34 -8.39 -9.67
C PHE A 248 7.13 -7.58 -9.19
N MET A 249 5.94 -8.16 -9.32
CA MET A 249 4.71 -7.64 -8.74
C MET A 249 4.02 -8.74 -7.93
N ARG A 250 3.80 -8.48 -6.63
CA ARG A 250 2.95 -9.30 -5.76
C ARG A 250 1.49 -8.95 -5.95
N PHE A 251 0.61 -9.92 -6.15
CA PHE A 251 -0.85 -9.71 -6.30
C PHE A 251 -1.63 -11.00 -5.99
N PRO A 252 -2.97 -10.98 -5.83
CA PRO A 252 -3.79 -9.83 -5.50
C PRO A 252 -3.71 -9.49 -4.00
N GLY A 253 -2.82 -10.15 -3.24
CA GLY A 253 -2.66 -10.00 -1.79
C GLY A 253 -2.54 -8.54 -1.38
N GLY A 254 -2.71 -8.17 -0.11
CA GLY A 254 -2.58 -8.99 1.09
C GLY A 254 -3.91 -9.55 1.59
N CYS A 255 -4.49 -8.89 2.59
CA CYS A 255 -5.67 -9.38 3.32
C CYS A 255 -6.84 -9.81 2.41
N ILE A 256 -6.97 -9.22 1.23
CA ILE A 256 -8.05 -9.52 0.28
C ILE A 256 -8.04 -10.95 -0.23
N THR A 257 -6.86 -11.57 -0.24
CA THR A 257 -6.69 -12.98 -0.61
C THR A 257 -7.48 -13.88 0.35
N HIS A 258 -7.49 -13.52 1.63
CA HIS A 258 -8.12 -14.31 2.69
C HIS A 258 -9.63 -14.10 2.83
N GLY A 259 -10.17 -12.98 2.32
CA GLY A 259 -11.57 -12.60 2.49
C GLY A 259 -12.00 -12.29 3.93
N LEU A 260 -13.31 -12.10 4.11
CA LEU A 260 -14.01 -11.99 5.40
C LEU A 260 -14.44 -13.36 5.97
N GLY A 261 -14.08 -14.44 5.30
CA GLY A 261 -14.43 -15.83 5.62
C GLY A 261 -14.26 -16.70 4.37
N MET A 262 -14.69 -17.96 4.46
CA MET A 262 -14.58 -18.90 3.33
C MET A 262 -15.45 -18.53 2.13
N ASP A 263 -16.63 -17.92 2.37
CA ASP A 263 -17.59 -17.60 1.31
C ASP A 263 -17.08 -16.53 0.35
N ASN A 264 -16.17 -15.67 0.79
CA ASN A 264 -15.60 -14.59 0.00
C ASN A 264 -14.07 -14.61 -0.05
N MET A 265 -13.46 -15.77 0.24
CA MET A 265 -12.05 -16.04 0.02
C MET A 265 -11.72 -15.91 -1.48
N TYR A 266 -10.53 -15.41 -1.81
CA TYR A 266 -10.18 -15.13 -3.19
C TYR A 266 -9.81 -16.41 -3.94
N HIS A 267 -10.61 -16.75 -4.96
CA HIS A 267 -10.38 -17.89 -5.85
C HIS A 267 -9.93 -17.38 -7.23
N TRP A 268 -8.69 -17.67 -7.60
CA TRP A 268 -8.07 -17.07 -8.79
C TRP A 268 -8.78 -17.47 -10.08
N ASP A 269 -9.26 -18.71 -10.15
CA ASP A 269 -9.88 -19.31 -11.33
C ASP A 269 -11.26 -18.71 -11.63
N ARG A 270 -11.88 -18.05 -10.64
CA ARG A 270 -13.12 -17.27 -10.76
C ARG A 270 -12.89 -15.83 -11.22
N THR A 271 -11.63 -15.42 -11.41
CA THR A 271 -11.27 -14.06 -11.87
C THR A 271 -10.79 -14.04 -13.32
N ILE A 272 -10.93 -15.14 -14.04
CA ILE A 272 -10.53 -15.27 -15.45
C ILE A 272 -11.70 -15.72 -16.32
N GLY A 273 -11.55 -15.62 -17.64
CA GLY A 273 -12.65 -15.81 -18.57
C GLY A 273 -13.47 -14.53 -18.74
N PRO A 274 -14.64 -14.61 -19.37
CA PRO A 274 -15.47 -13.42 -19.55
C PRO A 274 -16.01 -12.89 -18.22
N VAL A 275 -16.21 -11.57 -18.16
CA VAL A 275 -16.41 -10.82 -16.90
C VAL A 275 -17.79 -11.03 -16.26
N GLU A 276 -18.76 -11.48 -17.05
CA GLU A 276 -20.11 -11.78 -16.57
C GLU A 276 -20.16 -12.96 -15.59
N HIS A 277 -19.26 -13.92 -15.74
CA HIS A 277 -19.13 -15.13 -14.95
C HIS A 277 -18.08 -14.99 -13.84
N ARG A 278 -17.53 -13.79 -13.64
CA ARG A 278 -16.66 -13.49 -12.49
C ARG A 278 -17.56 -12.97 -11.36
N PRO A 279 -17.69 -13.68 -10.22
CA PRO A 279 -18.62 -13.30 -9.17
C PRO A 279 -18.16 -12.00 -8.53
N HIS A 280 -18.94 -10.93 -8.67
CA HIS A 280 -18.63 -9.69 -7.98
C HIS A 280 -18.67 -9.94 -6.47
N ASN A 281 -17.76 -9.32 -5.72
CA ASN A 281 -17.59 -9.64 -4.30
C ASN A 281 -17.40 -8.39 -3.44
N PHE A 282 -17.98 -8.37 -2.24
CA PHE A 282 -17.67 -7.34 -1.25
C PHE A 282 -16.30 -7.64 -0.60
N ASN A 283 -15.36 -6.71 -0.74
CA ASN A 283 -14.02 -6.86 -0.20
C ASN A 283 -13.94 -6.44 1.28
N LEU A 284 -12.84 -6.83 1.93
CA LEU A 284 -12.63 -6.51 3.34
C LEU A 284 -12.42 -5.01 3.61
N TRP A 285 -12.16 -4.21 2.57
CA TRP A 285 -11.85 -2.79 2.65
C TRP A 285 -13.09 -1.91 2.52
N GLY A 286 -14.28 -2.51 2.49
CA GLY A 286 -15.55 -1.81 2.58
C GLY A 286 -16.15 -1.42 1.24
N TYR A 287 -15.70 -2.02 0.13
CA TYR A 287 -16.29 -1.78 -1.18
C TYR A 287 -16.37 -3.03 -2.06
N HIS A 288 -17.01 -2.90 -3.23
CA HIS A 288 -17.29 -4.03 -4.11
C HIS A 288 -16.24 -4.17 -5.21
N GLN A 289 -15.80 -5.40 -5.45
CA GLN A 289 -14.92 -5.78 -6.54
C GLN A 289 -15.73 -6.40 -7.67
N SER A 290 -15.40 -6.01 -8.90
CA SER A 290 -15.95 -6.55 -10.14
C SER A 290 -15.13 -7.73 -10.69
N PHE A 291 -13.88 -7.85 -10.26
CA PHE A 291 -12.88 -8.73 -10.88
C PHE A 291 -12.69 -8.51 -12.38
N ARG A 292 -13.02 -7.32 -12.92
CA ARG A 292 -12.66 -6.97 -14.30
C ARG A 292 -11.14 -7.00 -14.51
N ILE A 293 -10.40 -6.54 -13.50
CA ILE A 293 -8.97 -6.80 -13.36
C ILE A 293 -8.81 -8.02 -12.45
N GLY A 294 -8.66 -9.19 -13.07
CA GLY A 294 -8.39 -10.46 -12.40
C GLY A 294 -6.99 -10.98 -12.69
N TYR A 295 -6.74 -12.26 -12.38
CA TYR A 295 -5.41 -12.86 -12.51
C TYR A 295 -4.82 -12.76 -13.92
N TYR A 296 -5.63 -12.95 -14.96
CA TYR A 296 -5.15 -12.81 -16.34
C TYR A 296 -4.69 -11.38 -16.64
N GLU A 297 -5.47 -10.39 -16.22
CA GLU A 297 -5.13 -8.98 -16.43
C GLU A 297 -3.90 -8.57 -15.60
N TYR A 298 -3.74 -9.04 -14.35
CA TYR A 298 -2.51 -8.83 -13.57
C TYR A 298 -1.27 -9.43 -14.24
N LEU A 299 -1.39 -10.64 -14.81
CA LEU A 299 -0.29 -11.27 -15.55
C LEU A 299 0.09 -10.47 -16.81
N CYS A 300 -0.89 -9.95 -17.55
CA CYS A 300 -0.64 -9.06 -18.69
C CYS A 300 0.01 -7.72 -18.26
N LEU A 301 -0.39 -7.18 -17.10
CA LEU A 301 0.23 -5.99 -16.53
C LEU A 301 1.70 -6.25 -16.20
N CYS A 302 2.01 -7.36 -15.53
CA CYS A 302 3.39 -7.78 -15.22
C CYS A 302 4.27 -7.80 -16.47
N GLU A 303 3.83 -8.46 -17.55
CA GLU A 303 4.57 -8.48 -18.81
C GLU A 303 4.77 -7.07 -19.40
N THR A 304 3.73 -6.24 -19.34
CA THR A 304 3.75 -4.87 -19.91
C THR A 304 4.76 -3.97 -19.19
N ILE A 305 4.85 -4.06 -17.87
CA ILE A 305 5.78 -3.25 -17.05
C ILE A 305 7.15 -3.91 -16.86
N GLY A 306 7.33 -5.14 -17.37
CA GLY A 306 8.58 -5.89 -17.28
C GLY A 306 8.86 -6.52 -15.90
N ALA A 307 7.80 -6.82 -15.14
CA ALA A 307 7.87 -7.45 -13.83
C ALA A 307 7.57 -8.95 -13.91
N LYS A 308 8.26 -9.76 -13.09
CA LYS A 308 7.87 -11.15 -12.83
C LYS A 308 6.59 -11.20 -11.99
N PRO A 309 5.64 -12.12 -12.29
CA PRO A 309 4.46 -12.29 -11.44
C PRO A 309 4.78 -13.04 -10.15
N LEU A 310 4.28 -12.55 -9.01
CA LEU A 310 4.24 -13.22 -7.71
C LEU A 310 2.77 -13.28 -7.24
N PRO A 311 1.94 -14.20 -7.79
CA PRO A 311 0.59 -14.42 -7.30
C PRO A 311 0.61 -15.00 -5.88
N VAL A 312 -0.34 -14.59 -5.04
CA VAL A 312 -0.53 -15.03 -3.66
C VAL A 312 -1.88 -15.71 -3.52
N LEU A 313 -1.89 -16.93 -2.98
CA LEU A 313 -3.11 -17.68 -2.65
C LEU A 313 -3.20 -17.91 -1.14
N PRO A 314 -4.41 -18.08 -0.58
CA PRO A 314 -4.56 -18.45 0.82
C PRO A 314 -3.78 -19.72 1.18
N ALA A 315 -3.29 -19.81 2.42
CA ALA A 315 -2.66 -21.04 2.93
C ALA A 315 -3.69 -22.12 3.32
N GLY A 316 -4.87 -22.13 2.69
CA GLY A 316 -6.01 -22.96 3.07
C GLY A 316 -6.67 -22.53 4.39
N VAL A 317 -6.51 -21.26 4.79
CA VAL A 317 -7.10 -20.64 5.99
C VAL A 317 -7.54 -19.21 5.66
N SER A 318 -8.69 -18.78 6.20
CA SER A 318 -9.21 -17.42 6.03
C SER A 318 -8.58 -16.41 7.01
N CYS A 319 -8.91 -15.13 6.84
CA CYS A 319 -8.23 -14.05 7.57
C CYS A 319 -8.44 -14.14 9.08
N GLN A 320 -7.35 -13.99 9.85
CA GLN A 320 -7.42 -13.95 11.31
C GLN A 320 -8.08 -12.68 11.86
N ASN A 321 -8.17 -11.61 11.06
CA ASN A 321 -8.73 -10.33 11.49
C ASN A 321 -10.27 -10.27 11.45
N THR A 322 -10.94 -11.32 10.94
CA THR A 322 -12.40 -11.43 10.88
C THR A 322 -13.03 -11.59 12.27
N SER A 323 -14.34 -11.41 12.37
CA SER A 323 -15.08 -11.59 13.63
C SER A 323 -15.12 -13.04 14.11
N GLN A 324 -14.92 -14.00 13.21
CA GLN A 324 -14.91 -15.44 13.51
C GLN A 324 -13.50 -15.99 13.76
N GLY A 325 -12.46 -15.19 13.48
CA GLY A 325 -11.07 -15.66 13.46
C GLY A 325 -10.74 -16.47 12.21
N PRO A 326 -9.55 -17.10 12.16
CA PRO A 326 -9.15 -17.89 11.00
C PRO A 326 -10.00 -19.17 10.90
N VAL A 327 -10.58 -19.40 9.71
CA VAL A 327 -11.36 -20.60 9.40
C VAL A 327 -10.61 -21.41 8.35
N PRO A 328 -10.25 -22.67 8.61
CA PRO A 328 -9.54 -23.48 7.64
C PRO A 328 -10.48 -24.08 6.58
N VAL A 329 -9.96 -24.30 5.37
CA VAL A 329 -10.54 -25.23 4.39
C VAL A 329 -10.74 -26.58 5.08
N ALA A 330 -11.92 -27.18 4.91
CA ALA A 330 -12.20 -28.47 5.50
C ALA A 330 -11.22 -29.52 4.96
N GLN A 331 -10.80 -30.47 5.81
CA GLN A 331 -9.78 -31.44 5.42
C GLN A 331 -10.20 -32.30 4.22
N GLU A 332 -11.50 -32.53 4.04
CA GLU A 332 -12.07 -33.24 2.89
C GLU A 332 -12.05 -32.43 1.59
N ASP A 333 -12.01 -31.10 1.67
CA ASP A 333 -11.97 -30.17 0.53
C ASP A 333 -10.53 -29.79 0.14
N MET A 334 -9.54 -30.07 0.99
CA MET A 334 -8.13 -29.78 0.71
C MET A 334 -7.61 -30.31 -0.63
N PRO A 335 -7.98 -31.52 -1.10
CA PRO A 335 -7.56 -31.99 -2.42
C PRO A 335 -8.01 -31.05 -3.55
N ALA A 336 -9.26 -30.58 -3.53
CA ALA A 336 -9.78 -29.67 -4.55
C ALA A 336 -9.07 -28.31 -4.49
N TYR A 337 -8.76 -27.83 -3.29
CA TYR A 337 -8.01 -26.58 -3.12
C TYR A 337 -6.55 -26.70 -3.59
N ILE A 338 -5.90 -27.84 -3.34
CA ILE A 338 -4.56 -28.13 -3.88
C ILE A 338 -4.60 -28.15 -5.41
N ASP A 339 -5.61 -28.78 -6.01
CA ASP A 339 -5.77 -28.77 -7.47
C ASP A 339 -5.91 -27.33 -7.99
N GLU A 340 -6.70 -26.47 -7.33
CA GLU A 340 -6.81 -25.03 -7.67
C GLU A 340 -5.43 -24.33 -7.68
N VAL A 341 -4.58 -24.59 -6.68
CA VAL A 341 -3.21 -24.03 -6.62
C VAL A 341 -2.34 -24.54 -7.78
N LEU A 342 -2.38 -25.85 -8.07
CA LEU A 342 -1.61 -26.46 -9.15
C LEU A 342 -2.09 -26.00 -10.53
N HIS A 343 -3.39 -25.75 -10.67
CA HIS A 343 -4.01 -25.22 -11.89
C HIS A 343 -3.54 -23.81 -12.22
N LEU A 344 -3.26 -22.96 -11.22
CA LEU A 344 -2.66 -21.65 -11.48
C LEU A 344 -1.27 -21.79 -12.11
N ILE A 345 -0.45 -22.70 -11.58
CA ILE A 345 0.88 -22.95 -12.13
C ILE A 345 0.76 -23.48 -13.57
N GLU A 346 -0.17 -24.41 -13.84
CA GLU A 346 -0.41 -24.92 -15.20
C GLU A 346 -0.96 -23.81 -16.13
N PHE A 347 -1.82 -22.93 -15.63
CA PHE A 347 -2.33 -21.79 -16.39
C PHE A 347 -1.19 -20.85 -16.81
N CYS A 348 -0.24 -20.58 -15.92
CA CYS A 348 0.88 -19.70 -16.23
C CYS A 348 1.96 -20.38 -17.11
N ASN A 349 2.28 -21.64 -16.86
CA ASN A 349 3.47 -22.30 -17.43
C ASN A 349 3.16 -23.45 -18.40
N GLY A 350 1.94 -23.98 -18.38
CA GLY A 350 1.52 -25.11 -19.20
C GLY A 350 1.50 -24.78 -20.69
N SER A 351 1.77 -25.79 -21.50
CA SER A 351 1.64 -25.69 -22.97
C SER A 351 0.16 -25.57 -23.37
N THR A 352 -0.11 -25.10 -24.58
CA THR A 352 -1.49 -25.02 -25.11
C THR A 352 -2.20 -26.37 -25.29
N ALA A 353 -1.51 -27.49 -25.02
CA ALA A 353 -2.07 -28.84 -25.02
C ALA A 353 -2.60 -29.29 -23.64
N THR A 354 -2.26 -28.58 -22.55
CA THR A 354 -2.82 -28.85 -21.22
C THR A 354 -4.14 -28.10 -21.04
N GLU A 355 -4.93 -28.49 -20.04
CA GLU A 355 -6.25 -27.88 -19.82
C GLU A 355 -6.14 -26.38 -19.55
N TRP A 356 -5.32 -26.00 -18.57
CA TRP A 356 -5.19 -24.60 -18.18
C TRP A 356 -4.33 -23.78 -19.14
N GLY A 357 -3.35 -24.39 -19.80
CA GLY A 357 -2.61 -23.75 -20.89
C GLY A 357 -3.48 -23.49 -22.13
N ALA A 358 -4.43 -24.37 -22.44
CA ALA A 358 -5.43 -24.13 -23.48
C ALA A 358 -6.41 -23.02 -23.08
N LYS A 359 -6.82 -22.96 -21.81
CA LYS A 359 -7.66 -21.87 -21.28
C LYS A 359 -6.95 -20.51 -21.43
N ARG A 360 -5.68 -20.40 -21.05
CA ARG A 360 -4.84 -19.21 -21.26
C ARG A 360 -4.77 -18.82 -22.75
N ALA A 361 -4.51 -19.79 -23.63
CA ALA A 361 -4.45 -19.55 -25.07
C ALA A 361 -5.79 -19.05 -25.65
N ALA A 362 -6.92 -19.60 -25.19
CA ALA A 362 -8.25 -19.18 -25.61
C ALA A 362 -8.59 -17.74 -25.17
N MET A 363 -7.99 -17.27 -24.08
CA MET A 363 -8.09 -15.87 -23.62
C MET A 363 -7.21 -14.91 -24.43
N GLY A 364 -6.44 -15.42 -25.40
CA GLY A 364 -5.63 -14.61 -26.31
C GLY A 364 -4.13 -14.64 -26.04
N HIS A 365 -3.67 -15.43 -25.06
CA HIS A 365 -2.26 -15.52 -24.68
C HIS A 365 -1.72 -16.96 -24.76
N PRO A 366 -1.27 -17.41 -25.93
CA PRO A 366 -0.80 -18.79 -26.11
C PRO A 366 0.55 -19.05 -25.44
N GLU A 367 1.39 -18.03 -25.24
CA GLU A 367 2.72 -18.17 -24.67
C GLU A 367 2.64 -18.31 -23.14
N PRO A 368 3.55 -19.04 -22.48
CA PRO A 368 3.61 -19.07 -21.03
C PRO A 368 4.00 -17.71 -20.43
N PHE A 369 3.44 -17.36 -19.27
CA PHE A 369 3.82 -16.17 -18.50
C PHE A 369 5.16 -16.31 -17.76
N GLY A 370 5.69 -17.53 -17.63
CA GLY A 370 6.98 -17.78 -16.98
C GLY A 370 6.95 -17.55 -15.46
N LEU A 371 5.93 -18.10 -14.79
CA LEU A 371 5.80 -18.04 -13.34
C LEU A 371 6.99 -18.73 -12.65
N GLU A 372 7.74 -17.97 -11.87
CA GLU A 372 8.88 -18.46 -11.06
C GLU A 372 8.54 -18.57 -9.57
N TYR A 373 7.72 -17.64 -9.07
CA TYR A 373 7.39 -17.52 -7.66
C TYR A 373 5.90 -17.72 -7.38
N LEU A 374 5.58 -18.28 -6.21
CA LEU A 374 4.20 -18.47 -5.76
C LEU A 374 4.10 -18.15 -4.26
N GLY A 375 3.30 -17.16 -3.90
CA GLY A 375 2.98 -16.86 -2.50
C GLY A 375 1.89 -17.79 -1.98
N ILE A 376 2.09 -18.38 -0.80
CA ILE A 376 1.07 -19.18 -0.10
C ILE A 376 0.93 -18.64 1.33
N GLY A 377 -0.23 -18.05 1.62
CA GLY A 377 -0.53 -17.35 2.86
C GLY A 377 -0.16 -15.86 2.86
N ASN A 378 -0.68 -15.13 3.85
CA ASN A 378 -0.47 -13.70 4.05
C ASN A 378 -0.77 -13.33 5.52
N GLU A 379 0.20 -12.84 6.29
CA GLU A 379 -0.08 -12.40 7.68
C GLU A 379 -0.86 -13.41 8.55
N ASP A 380 -0.64 -14.71 8.36
CA ASP A 380 -1.42 -15.74 9.04
C ASP A 380 -1.11 -15.85 10.54
N LEU A 381 -2.10 -16.34 11.29
CA LEU A 381 -1.88 -16.89 12.63
C LEU A 381 -1.05 -18.17 12.48
N ILE A 382 0.13 -18.23 13.09
CA ILE A 382 1.04 -19.38 12.90
C ILE A 382 0.75 -20.48 13.94
N ASP A 383 -0.39 -21.14 13.78
CA ASP A 383 -0.82 -22.26 14.64
C ASP A 383 -0.68 -23.65 13.98
N ASP A 384 -1.05 -24.71 14.70
CA ASP A 384 -0.97 -26.08 14.20
C ASP A 384 -1.90 -26.34 13.00
N VAL A 385 -3.01 -25.61 12.89
CA VAL A 385 -3.96 -25.73 11.78
C VAL A 385 -3.36 -25.12 10.53
N PHE A 386 -2.84 -23.89 10.61
CA PHE A 386 -2.10 -23.24 9.52
C PHE A 386 -0.96 -24.11 9.04
N LYS A 387 -0.07 -24.56 9.96
CA LYS A 387 1.09 -25.41 9.62
C LYS A 387 0.65 -26.67 8.89
N ASN A 388 -0.45 -27.29 9.30
CA ASN A 388 -0.98 -28.48 8.65
C ASN A 388 -1.52 -28.20 7.23
N ARG A 389 -2.22 -27.07 7.02
CA ARG A 389 -2.78 -26.70 5.71
C ARG A 389 -1.68 -26.28 4.74
N PHE A 390 -0.80 -25.39 5.18
CA PHE A 390 0.36 -24.94 4.42
C PHE A 390 1.23 -26.13 3.98
N GLN A 391 1.57 -27.06 4.88
CA GLN A 391 2.44 -28.19 4.54
C GLN A 391 1.86 -29.06 3.42
N GLN A 392 0.54 -29.31 3.41
CA GLN A 392 -0.11 -30.10 2.37
C GLN A 392 0.00 -29.43 0.99
N ILE A 393 -0.20 -28.11 0.93
CA ILE A 393 -0.07 -27.32 -0.29
C ILE A 393 1.39 -27.30 -0.76
N PHE A 394 2.33 -27.01 0.15
CA PHE A 394 3.75 -26.90 -0.12
C PHE A 394 4.34 -28.22 -0.64
N ASP A 395 3.98 -29.35 -0.03
CA ASP A 395 4.43 -30.67 -0.47
C ASP A 395 3.89 -31.01 -1.87
N ALA A 396 2.62 -30.66 -2.15
CA ALA A 396 2.02 -30.88 -3.45
C ALA A 396 2.68 -30.03 -4.56
N VAL A 397 2.94 -28.75 -4.30
CA VAL A 397 3.65 -27.86 -5.23
C VAL A 397 5.07 -28.36 -5.49
N LYS A 398 5.84 -28.69 -4.45
CA LYS A 398 7.20 -29.24 -4.62
C LYS A 398 7.22 -30.55 -5.39
N ALA A 399 6.20 -31.39 -5.24
CA ALA A 399 6.11 -32.66 -5.96
C ALA A 399 5.76 -32.48 -7.45
N ALA A 400 4.84 -31.58 -7.77
CA ALA A 400 4.35 -31.37 -9.14
C ALA A 400 5.23 -30.39 -9.95
N TYR A 401 5.73 -29.34 -9.31
CA TYR A 401 6.45 -28.23 -9.93
C TYR A 401 7.68 -27.85 -9.09
N PRO A 402 8.73 -28.69 -9.05
CA PRO A 402 9.89 -28.50 -8.17
C PRO A 402 10.71 -27.22 -8.44
N ASP A 403 10.54 -26.62 -9.62
CA ASP A 403 11.23 -25.38 -10.02
C ASP A 403 10.49 -24.11 -9.54
N ILE A 404 9.24 -24.22 -9.05
CA ILE A 404 8.51 -23.09 -8.47
C ILE A 404 9.06 -22.78 -7.08
N VAL A 405 9.41 -21.52 -6.87
CA VAL A 405 9.86 -21.01 -5.58
C VAL A 405 8.66 -20.56 -4.77
N VAL A 406 8.26 -21.37 -3.80
CA VAL A 406 7.20 -21.00 -2.86
C VAL A 406 7.72 -19.97 -1.85
N VAL A 407 6.96 -18.89 -1.70
CA VAL A 407 7.14 -17.85 -0.68
C VAL A 407 6.06 -18.05 0.38
N GLY A 408 6.45 -18.34 1.62
CA GLY A 408 5.51 -18.50 2.74
C GLY A 408 5.52 -17.29 3.67
N THR A 409 4.56 -17.17 4.57
CA THR A 409 4.45 -16.04 5.52
C THR A 409 5.08 -16.33 6.89
N VAL A 410 5.52 -15.28 7.59
CA VAL A 410 5.89 -15.33 9.02
C VAL A 410 5.00 -14.43 9.90
N GLY A 411 3.80 -14.10 9.45
CA GLY A 411 2.82 -13.36 10.24
C GLY A 411 2.83 -11.84 9.99
N PRO A 412 1.98 -11.08 10.71
CA PRO A 412 1.61 -9.70 10.39
C PRO A 412 2.62 -8.62 10.82
N ALA A 413 3.68 -9.00 11.54
CA ALA A 413 4.54 -8.04 12.23
C ALA A 413 5.99 -8.48 12.24
N PRO A 414 6.96 -7.54 12.35
CA PRO A 414 8.39 -7.85 12.36
C PRO A 414 8.89 -8.41 13.71
N SER A 415 7.97 -8.74 14.61
CA SER A 415 8.23 -9.35 15.91
C SER A 415 6.95 -9.94 16.51
N GLY A 416 7.08 -10.76 17.53
CA GLY A 416 5.96 -11.34 18.26
C GLY A 416 5.82 -12.84 18.04
N GLN A 417 4.76 -13.43 18.59
CA GLN A 417 4.59 -14.88 18.62
C GLN A 417 4.53 -15.49 17.20
N ASP A 418 3.73 -14.91 16.31
CA ASP A 418 3.57 -15.39 14.93
C ASP A 418 4.87 -15.28 14.15
N TYR A 419 5.61 -14.18 14.32
CA TYR A 419 6.95 -13.98 13.74
C TYR A 419 7.93 -15.07 14.15
N GLU A 420 8.06 -15.34 15.45
CA GLU A 420 9.01 -16.34 15.97
C GLU A 420 8.63 -17.78 15.56
N GLU A 421 7.34 -18.13 15.65
CA GLU A 421 6.84 -19.45 15.25
C GLU A 421 6.88 -19.64 13.72
N GLY A 422 6.62 -18.59 12.95
CA GLY A 422 6.72 -18.56 11.50
C GLY A 422 8.15 -18.82 11.05
N TRP A 423 9.12 -18.05 11.56
CA TRP A 423 10.53 -18.26 11.25
C TRP A 423 11.04 -19.64 11.66
N LYS A 424 10.59 -20.15 12.80
CA LYS A 424 10.91 -21.51 13.23
C LYS A 424 10.34 -22.55 12.27
N TYR A 425 9.05 -22.46 11.94
CA TYR A 425 8.40 -23.38 11.02
C TYR A 425 9.03 -23.35 9.62
N ALA A 426 9.32 -22.16 9.09
CA ALA A 426 9.96 -21.99 7.78
C ALA A 426 11.32 -22.71 7.68
N ARG A 427 12.12 -22.66 8.76
CA ARG A 427 13.38 -23.42 8.84
C ARG A 427 13.14 -24.92 8.90
N GLU A 428 12.16 -25.38 9.67
CA GLU A 428 11.83 -26.80 9.82
C GLU A 428 11.30 -27.41 8.51
N ALA A 429 10.42 -26.70 7.81
CA ALA A 429 9.84 -27.12 6.53
C ALA A 429 10.78 -26.91 5.33
N GLY A 430 11.88 -26.16 5.49
CA GLY A 430 12.83 -25.88 4.42
C GLY A 430 12.22 -25.00 3.32
N LEU A 431 11.60 -23.90 3.73
CA LEU A 431 11.06 -22.88 2.83
C LEU A 431 12.22 -22.15 2.12
N PRO A 432 12.10 -21.89 0.80
CA PRO A 432 13.09 -21.10 0.09
C PRO A 432 13.11 -19.62 0.52
N ILE A 433 11.92 -19.02 0.65
CA ILE A 433 11.73 -17.59 0.97
C ILE A 433 10.57 -17.46 1.97
N VAL A 434 10.72 -16.51 2.90
CA VAL A 434 9.65 -16.07 3.82
C VAL A 434 9.29 -14.61 3.58
N ASP A 435 8.01 -14.29 3.72
CA ASP A 435 7.42 -12.96 3.62
C ASP A 435 7.27 -12.32 4.99
N GLU A 436 7.97 -11.20 5.19
CA GLU A 436 7.91 -10.34 6.37
C GLU A 436 7.19 -9.04 6.07
N HIS A 437 6.43 -8.54 7.05
CA HIS A 437 5.71 -7.29 6.93
C HIS A 437 6.15 -6.31 8.04
N SER A 438 6.36 -5.04 7.71
CA SER A 438 6.78 -4.02 8.67
C SER A 438 6.32 -2.62 8.30
N TYR A 439 5.36 -2.11 9.05
CA TYR A 439 4.95 -0.72 8.97
C TYR A 439 5.32 0.02 10.25
N GLN A 440 6.21 1.01 10.15
CA GLN A 440 6.90 1.57 11.31
C GLN A 440 7.17 3.07 11.21
N SER A 441 7.39 3.74 12.34
CA SER A 441 7.79 5.17 12.34
C SER A 441 9.13 5.38 11.65
N SER A 442 9.38 6.59 11.13
CA SER A 442 10.70 6.96 10.58
C SER A 442 11.84 6.74 11.58
N SER A 443 11.57 6.97 12.86
CA SER A 443 12.55 6.74 13.93
C SER A 443 12.86 5.26 14.16
N TRP A 444 11.88 4.38 14.04
CA TRP A 444 12.12 2.94 14.13
C TRP A 444 13.05 2.48 13.01
N TRP A 445 12.82 2.92 11.77
CA TRP A 445 13.68 2.56 10.63
C TRP A 445 15.14 2.98 10.85
N PHE A 446 15.38 4.19 11.36
CA PHE A 446 16.73 4.65 11.70
C PHE A 446 17.39 3.84 12.82
N HIS A 447 16.63 3.39 13.81
CA HIS A 447 17.16 2.56 14.90
C HIS A 447 17.38 1.09 14.51
N ASN A 448 16.78 0.61 13.43
CA ASN A 448 16.81 -0.80 13.02
C ASN A 448 17.60 -1.02 11.71
N LEU A 449 18.55 -0.15 11.38
CA LEU A 449 19.38 -0.28 10.16
C LEU A 449 20.22 -1.58 10.11
N ASP A 450 20.38 -2.27 11.24
CA ASP A 450 21.09 -3.54 11.36
C ASP A 450 20.15 -4.77 11.39
N HIS A 451 18.84 -4.59 11.18
CA HIS A 451 17.82 -5.64 11.31
C HIS A 451 18.19 -6.94 10.58
N TYR A 452 18.74 -6.85 9.37
CA TYR A 452 19.13 -8.02 8.55
C TYR A 452 20.60 -8.43 8.67
N ASP A 453 21.42 -7.69 9.42
CA ASP A 453 22.87 -7.95 9.52
C ASP A 453 23.18 -9.31 10.16
N HIS A 454 22.24 -9.85 10.95
CA HIS A 454 22.40 -11.07 11.72
C HIS A 454 21.49 -12.23 11.31
N THR A 455 20.63 -12.05 10.29
CA THR A 455 19.79 -13.11 9.70
C THR A 455 20.61 -14.35 9.31
N ASP A 456 20.05 -15.55 9.41
CA ASP A 456 20.78 -16.77 9.04
C ASP A 456 20.97 -16.88 7.51
N ARG A 457 22.22 -16.78 7.04
CA ARG A 457 22.57 -16.88 5.61
C ARG A 457 22.33 -18.27 5.01
N LYS A 458 22.16 -19.30 5.84
CA LYS A 458 21.91 -20.70 5.44
C LYS A 458 20.43 -21.08 5.48
N GLY A 459 19.59 -20.23 6.08
CA GLY A 459 18.15 -20.45 6.19
C GLY A 459 17.36 -19.97 4.96
N PRO A 460 16.03 -19.90 5.09
CA PRO A 460 15.17 -19.22 4.12
C PRO A 460 15.66 -17.80 3.84
N LYS A 461 15.48 -17.32 2.60
CA LYS A 461 15.67 -15.91 2.26
C LYS A 461 14.49 -15.07 2.72
N VAL A 462 14.69 -13.77 2.81
CA VAL A 462 13.65 -12.81 3.20
C VAL A 462 13.09 -12.13 1.96
N TYR A 463 11.77 -12.05 1.92
CA TYR A 463 11.01 -11.10 1.15
C TYR A 463 10.36 -10.13 2.15
N LEU A 464 10.72 -8.85 2.13
CA LEU A 464 9.99 -7.83 2.91
C LEU A 464 8.81 -7.37 2.06
N GLY A 465 7.73 -8.15 2.05
CA GLY A 465 6.65 -8.02 1.08
C GLY A 465 5.66 -6.91 1.32
N GLU A 466 5.62 -6.40 2.54
CA GLU A 466 4.91 -5.18 2.87
C GLU A 466 5.76 -4.33 3.80
N TYR A 467 6.11 -3.12 3.36
CA TYR A 467 6.70 -2.14 4.25
C TYR A 467 6.35 -0.71 3.88
N GLY A 468 6.37 0.16 4.89
CA GLY A 468 6.20 1.59 4.72
C GLY A 468 6.44 2.35 6.02
N SER A 469 6.98 3.56 5.93
CA SER A 469 7.07 4.44 7.09
C SER A 469 5.75 5.13 7.37
N TRP A 470 5.38 5.40 8.63
CA TRP A 470 4.05 5.94 9.02
C TRP A 470 3.73 7.41 8.64
N ASN A 471 4.14 7.89 7.46
CA ASN A 471 3.73 9.17 6.86
C ASN A 471 4.29 9.35 5.44
N THR A 472 3.92 10.42 4.74
CA THR A 472 4.46 10.77 3.40
C THR A 472 5.53 11.85 3.42
N GLN A 473 6.05 12.21 4.61
CA GLN A 473 6.97 13.33 4.74
C GLN A 473 8.38 13.00 4.25
N LEU A 474 9.20 14.02 3.98
CA LEU A 474 10.59 13.85 3.54
C LEU A 474 11.37 12.93 4.49
N ILE A 475 11.19 13.08 5.80
CA ILE A 475 11.87 12.26 6.79
C ILE A 475 11.54 10.77 6.71
N ASN A 476 10.33 10.43 6.28
CA ASN A 476 9.88 9.06 6.04
C ASN A 476 10.66 8.46 4.86
N GLY A 477 10.68 9.16 3.73
CA GLY A 477 11.48 8.78 2.56
C GLY A 477 12.97 8.66 2.88
N LEU A 478 13.55 9.56 3.68
CA LEU A 478 14.97 9.46 4.08
C LEU A 478 15.25 8.26 4.99
N SER A 479 14.32 7.93 5.89
CA SER A 479 14.45 6.75 6.77
C SER A 479 14.36 5.44 5.98
N GLU A 480 13.44 5.37 5.01
CA GLU A 480 13.31 4.27 4.07
C GLU A 480 14.57 4.16 3.21
N ALA A 481 15.08 5.27 2.68
CA ALA A 481 16.31 5.27 1.88
C ALA A 481 17.52 4.73 2.65
N ALA A 482 17.62 5.05 3.94
CA ALA A 482 18.69 4.52 4.80
C ALA A 482 18.53 3.01 5.00
N PHE A 483 17.31 2.54 5.29
CA PHE A 483 17.02 1.12 5.50
C PHE A 483 17.15 0.29 4.21
N MET A 484 16.71 0.81 3.07
CA MET A 484 16.88 0.19 1.75
C MET A 484 18.35 -0.02 1.38
N GLY A 485 19.23 0.91 1.77
CA GLY A 485 20.68 0.72 1.58
C GLY A 485 21.22 -0.47 2.38
N ARG A 486 20.58 -0.81 3.51
CA ARG A 486 20.91 -1.98 4.34
C ARG A 486 20.27 -3.25 3.81
N MET A 487 19.07 -3.18 3.22
CA MET A 487 18.50 -4.30 2.47
C MET A 487 19.39 -4.67 1.28
N GLU A 488 19.88 -3.69 0.52
CA GLU A 488 20.81 -3.93 -0.59
C GLU A 488 22.13 -4.55 -0.10
N LEU A 489 22.70 -4.04 1.01
CA LEU A 489 23.89 -4.67 1.63
C LEU A 489 23.61 -6.12 2.05
N ASN A 490 22.41 -6.40 2.55
CA ASN A 490 21.98 -7.72 2.96
C ASN A 490 21.29 -8.49 1.82
N GLY A 491 21.54 -8.14 0.55
CA GLY A 491 20.90 -8.77 -0.61
C GLY A 491 21.22 -10.26 -0.79
N ASP A 492 22.19 -10.79 -0.03
CA ASP A 492 22.48 -12.21 0.08
C ASP A 492 21.44 -12.97 0.91
N VAL A 493 20.66 -12.27 1.74
CA VAL A 493 19.55 -12.81 2.54
C VAL A 493 18.21 -12.17 2.20
N VAL A 494 18.14 -10.85 2.00
CA VAL A 494 16.95 -10.14 1.53
C VAL A 494 16.89 -10.29 0.02
N ALA A 495 16.07 -11.21 -0.45
CA ALA A 495 15.95 -11.53 -1.86
C ALA A 495 14.99 -10.59 -2.61
N MET A 496 13.97 -10.08 -1.92
CA MET A 496 12.87 -9.33 -2.52
C MET A 496 12.36 -8.30 -1.49
N ALA A 497 11.79 -7.20 -1.96
CA ALA A 497 11.12 -6.20 -1.13
C ALA A 497 10.09 -5.41 -1.97
N SER A 498 8.95 -5.08 -1.37
CA SER A 498 7.92 -4.23 -2.00
C SER A 498 7.25 -3.33 -0.98
N TYR A 499 7.19 -2.04 -1.29
CA TYR A 499 6.46 -1.07 -0.47
C TYR A 499 4.96 -1.36 -0.55
N ALA A 500 4.26 -1.17 0.57
CA ALA A 500 2.81 -1.32 0.64
C ALA A 500 2.16 -0.23 1.54
N PRO A 501 0.86 0.05 1.34
CA PRO A 501 0.08 -0.25 0.14
C PRO A 501 0.54 0.60 -1.06
N LEU A 502 0.21 0.17 -2.26
CA LEU A 502 0.71 0.79 -3.49
C LEU A 502 -0.10 1.99 -3.93
N PHE A 503 -1.43 1.91 -3.85
CA PHE A 503 -2.33 2.92 -4.42
C PHE A 503 -3.39 3.35 -3.42
N ALA A 504 -3.70 4.65 -3.39
CA ALA A 504 -4.90 5.16 -2.76
C ALA A 504 -5.57 6.30 -3.55
N LYS A 505 -6.87 6.14 -3.78
CA LYS A 505 -7.70 7.23 -4.30
C LYS A 505 -7.91 8.28 -3.22
N ASN A 506 -7.66 9.54 -3.56
CA ASN A 506 -7.87 10.67 -2.66
C ASN A 506 -9.32 10.71 -2.15
N GLY A 507 -9.47 10.72 -0.83
CA GLY A 507 -10.78 10.69 -0.16
C GLY A 507 -11.28 9.31 0.25
N HIS A 508 -10.61 8.22 -0.16
CA HIS A 508 -11.02 6.83 0.10
C HIS A 508 -9.94 6.00 0.82
N HIS A 509 -9.03 6.65 1.54
CA HIS A 509 -7.90 6.01 2.20
C HIS A 509 -8.37 5.00 3.27
N SER A 510 -8.20 3.71 3.02
CA SER A 510 -8.44 2.64 4.00
C SER A 510 -7.21 2.36 4.89
N TRP A 511 -6.04 2.76 4.42
CA TRP A 511 -4.74 2.66 5.11
C TRP A 511 -3.92 3.91 4.79
N ASN A 512 -2.91 4.21 5.61
CA ASN A 512 -1.97 5.30 5.33
C ASN A 512 -0.58 5.00 5.90
N PRO A 513 0.49 5.39 5.20
CA PRO A 513 0.52 6.02 3.86
C PRO A 513 0.53 5.00 2.71
N ASP A 514 0.48 5.48 1.47
CA ASP A 514 0.49 4.71 0.22
C ASP A 514 1.60 5.20 -0.72
N LEU A 515 2.10 4.34 -1.60
CA LEU A 515 3.22 4.70 -2.49
C LEU A 515 2.82 5.69 -3.59
N ILE A 516 1.59 5.59 -4.10
CA ILE A 516 1.04 6.42 -5.16
C ILE A 516 -0.37 6.83 -4.78
N TYR A 517 -0.62 8.14 -4.71
CA TYR A 517 -1.97 8.66 -4.55
C TYR A 517 -2.54 9.06 -5.91
N PHE A 518 -3.86 9.08 -6.07
CA PHE A 518 -4.47 9.50 -7.32
C PHE A 518 -5.87 10.06 -7.15
N ASP A 519 -6.32 10.78 -8.17
CA ASP A 519 -7.73 11.14 -8.38
C ASP A 519 -8.18 10.70 -9.78
N ASN A 520 -9.35 11.15 -10.23
CA ASN A 520 -9.87 10.81 -11.56
C ASN A 520 -9.06 11.43 -12.71
N GLU A 521 -8.19 12.40 -12.43
CA GLU A 521 -7.43 13.12 -13.45
C GLU A 521 -5.97 12.67 -13.54
N ARG A 522 -5.32 12.37 -12.41
CA ARG A 522 -3.87 12.09 -12.36
C ARG A 522 -3.42 11.32 -11.12
N ALA A 523 -2.17 10.83 -11.18
CA ALA A 523 -1.41 10.32 -10.07
C ALA A 523 -0.57 11.42 -9.37
N TYR A 524 -0.21 11.16 -8.12
CA TYR A 524 0.60 11.99 -7.22
C TYR A 524 1.68 11.13 -6.55
N HIS A 525 2.90 11.65 -6.47
CA HIS A 525 4.07 10.91 -6.01
C HIS A 525 4.63 11.48 -4.70
N PRO A 526 4.42 10.81 -3.56
CA PRO A 526 5.09 11.09 -2.29
C PRO A 526 6.60 10.91 -2.34
N TYR A 527 7.30 11.34 -1.28
CA TYR A 527 8.75 11.16 -1.17
C TYR A 527 9.18 9.69 -1.26
N SER A 528 8.41 8.77 -0.67
CA SER A 528 8.66 7.33 -0.73
C SER A 528 8.68 6.79 -2.16
N TYR A 529 7.81 7.27 -3.06
CA TYR A 529 7.83 6.89 -4.49
C TYR A 529 9.18 7.18 -5.13
N TRP A 530 9.69 8.40 -4.93
CA TRP A 530 10.97 8.82 -5.50
C TRP A 530 12.15 8.02 -4.93
N VAL A 531 12.10 7.67 -3.65
CA VAL A 531 13.10 6.81 -3.01
C VAL A 531 13.08 5.40 -3.62
N GLN A 532 11.90 4.79 -3.75
CA GLN A 532 11.73 3.49 -4.41
C GLN A 532 12.29 3.53 -5.85
N GLN A 533 11.90 4.53 -6.63
CA GLN A 533 12.37 4.69 -8.01
C GLN A 533 13.89 4.87 -8.09
N MET A 534 14.49 5.69 -7.21
CA MET A 534 15.95 5.91 -7.21
C MET A 534 16.73 4.62 -6.94
N TYR A 535 16.23 3.71 -6.10
CA TYR A 535 16.83 2.39 -5.89
C TYR A 535 16.57 1.44 -7.06
N ALA A 536 15.31 1.32 -7.50
CA ALA A 536 14.92 0.38 -8.54
C ALA A 536 15.48 0.72 -9.95
N THR A 537 15.83 1.97 -10.19
CA THR A 537 16.53 2.41 -11.43
C THR A 537 18.06 2.34 -11.35
N THR A 538 18.63 2.07 -10.17
CA THR A 538 20.08 1.93 -9.95
C THR A 538 20.43 0.57 -9.36
N THR A 539 19.89 -0.51 -9.95
CA THR A 539 20.14 -1.87 -9.46
C THR A 539 21.60 -2.28 -9.59
N ALA A 540 22.09 -2.96 -8.55
CA ALA A 540 23.45 -3.46 -8.42
C ALA A 540 23.47 -4.99 -8.27
N ASP A 541 24.62 -5.61 -8.52
CA ASP A 541 24.88 -7.05 -8.34
C ASP A 541 25.72 -7.36 -7.10
N THR A 542 26.49 -6.38 -6.60
CA THR A 542 27.26 -6.51 -5.36
C THR A 542 27.19 -5.27 -4.49
N ALA A 543 27.21 -5.47 -3.17
CA ALA A 543 27.30 -4.41 -2.16
C ALA A 543 28.45 -4.68 -1.18
N TRP A 544 29.02 -3.61 -0.62
CA TRP A 544 30.09 -3.71 0.39
C TRP A 544 29.69 -3.05 1.70
N PRO A 545 30.10 -3.63 2.84
CA PRO A 545 29.99 -2.94 4.13
C PRO A 545 30.81 -1.66 4.10
N VAL A 546 30.23 -0.60 4.65
CA VAL A 546 30.88 0.70 4.80
C VAL A 546 30.79 1.11 6.26
N THR A 547 31.95 1.38 6.87
CA THR A 547 32.02 2.05 8.17
C THR A 547 31.98 3.55 7.96
N VAL A 548 31.12 4.23 8.72
CA VAL A 548 30.97 5.69 8.69
C VAL A 548 31.45 6.24 10.01
N GLU A 549 32.54 7.01 9.98
CA GLU A 549 33.09 7.72 11.14
C GLU A 549 32.74 9.22 11.05
N GLY A 550 32.43 9.86 12.19
CA GLY A 550 32.05 11.27 12.27
C GLY A 550 30.66 11.47 12.89
N PRO A 551 30.07 12.67 12.78
CA PRO A 551 28.77 12.99 13.36
C PRO A 551 27.63 12.37 12.54
N SER A 552 27.40 11.07 12.71
CA SER A 552 26.41 10.29 11.96
C SER A 552 25.08 10.09 12.67
N THR A 553 25.03 10.31 13.99
CA THR A 553 23.84 10.10 14.82
C THR A 553 23.22 11.40 15.31
N LEU A 554 21.89 11.40 15.45
CA LEU A 554 21.12 12.43 16.11
C LEU A 554 20.89 12.02 17.56
N ARG A 555 21.20 12.93 18.49
CA ARG A 555 20.76 12.82 19.89
C ARG A 555 19.65 13.85 20.13
N ARG A 556 18.41 13.39 20.22
CA ARG A 556 17.24 14.26 20.39
C ARG A 556 17.25 14.93 21.77
N SER A 557 16.91 16.22 21.79
CA SER A 557 16.56 16.91 23.03
C SER A 557 15.06 16.76 23.26
N LEU A 558 14.67 16.10 24.35
CA LEU A 558 13.26 15.92 24.71
C LEU A 558 12.76 17.08 25.60
N PRO A 559 11.50 17.55 25.42
CA PRO A 559 10.87 18.51 26.32
C PRO A 559 10.73 17.95 27.74
N ASP A 560 10.75 18.81 28.75
CA ASP A 560 10.43 18.44 30.14
C ASP A 560 8.93 18.66 30.48
N THR A 561 8.14 19.13 29.52
CA THR A 561 6.69 19.29 29.65
C THR A 561 6.01 17.95 29.88
N VAL A 562 5.13 17.89 30.87
CA VAL A 562 4.31 16.72 31.20
C VAL A 562 2.86 17.13 31.18
N LYS A 563 2.17 16.72 30.12
CA LYS A 563 0.72 16.69 30.00
C LYS A 563 0.23 15.25 29.94
N LEU A 564 -1.06 15.04 30.10
CA LEU A 564 -1.69 13.72 29.97
C LEU A 564 -2.97 13.82 29.13
N ARG A 565 -3.05 12.98 28.10
CA ARG A 565 -4.19 12.76 27.22
C ARG A 565 -4.64 11.30 27.29
N ILE A 566 -5.94 11.08 27.26
CA ILE A 566 -6.55 9.76 27.19
C ILE A 566 -7.17 9.61 25.80
N ALA A 567 -6.80 8.56 25.07
CA ALA A 567 -7.24 8.31 23.69
C ALA A 567 -7.49 6.81 23.44
N GLY A 568 -7.85 6.44 22.21
CA GLY A 568 -8.19 5.08 21.82
C GLY A 568 -9.68 4.86 21.53
N ASN A 569 -10.06 3.61 21.25
CA ASN A 569 -11.42 3.26 20.82
C ASN A 569 -12.18 2.40 21.84
N ALA A 570 -11.59 2.17 23.03
CA ALA A 570 -12.26 1.49 24.13
C ALA A 570 -13.18 2.42 24.92
N LYS A 571 -14.21 1.84 25.56
CA LYS A 571 -14.90 2.47 26.68
C LYS A 571 -14.39 1.89 27.98
N ALA A 572 -14.13 2.76 28.94
CA ALA A 572 -13.59 2.39 30.25
C ALA A 572 -13.78 3.50 31.28
N ASP A 573 -13.64 3.19 32.55
CA ASP A 573 -13.49 4.20 33.60
C ASP A 573 -12.05 4.21 34.11
N LEU A 574 -11.44 5.38 34.18
CA LEU A 574 -10.15 5.60 34.82
C LEU A 574 -10.40 6.30 36.16
N ASN A 575 -10.07 5.64 37.26
CA ASN A 575 -10.30 6.15 38.60
C ASN A 575 -9.00 6.44 39.32
N ASN A 576 -9.01 7.49 40.15
CA ASN A 576 -7.89 7.93 41.00
C ASN A 576 -6.62 8.22 40.19
N ILE A 577 -6.75 8.89 39.05
CA ILE A 577 -5.61 9.22 38.19
C ILE A 577 -4.70 10.17 38.96
N THR A 578 -3.49 9.71 39.31
CA THR A 578 -2.52 10.47 40.10
C THR A 578 -1.19 10.54 39.38
N ILE A 579 -0.60 11.73 39.33
CA ILE A 579 0.75 11.95 38.80
C ILE A 579 1.67 12.27 39.96
N THR A 580 2.76 11.54 40.14
CA THR A 580 3.75 11.82 41.19
C THR A 580 5.09 12.20 40.58
N THR A 581 5.59 13.41 40.83
CA THR A 581 6.93 13.82 40.36
C THR A 581 8.03 13.13 41.15
N ALA A 582 9.26 13.10 40.62
CA ALA A 582 10.42 12.61 41.36
C ALA A 582 10.70 13.37 42.67
N ALA A 583 10.21 14.62 42.81
CA ALA A 583 10.29 15.39 44.05
C ALA A 583 9.27 14.95 45.10
N GLY A 584 8.31 14.10 44.74
CA GLY A 584 7.25 13.60 45.60
C GLY A 584 5.95 14.42 45.55
N ASP A 585 5.85 15.39 44.62
CA ASP A 585 4.62 16.16 44.45
C ASP A 585 3.57 15.29 43.75
N ALA A 586 2.45 15.05 44.43
CA ALA A 586 1.34 14.27 43.90
C ALA A 586 0.21 15.19 43.40
N ILE A 587 -0.16 15.05 42.14
CA ILE A 587 -1.26 15.75 41.47
C ILE A 587 -2.39 14.75 41.22
N ASP A 588 -3.52 14.96 41.89
CA ASP A 588 -4.75 14.18 41.69
C ASP A 588 -5.57 14.80 40.55
N LEU A 589 -5.77 14.03 39.49
CA LEU A 589 -6.58 14.39 38.31
C LEU A 589 -8.01 13.83 38.41
N GLY A 590 -8.32 13.05 39.46
CA GLY A 590 -9.64 12.51 39.74
C GLY A 590 -10.01 11.30 38.87
N ASN A 591 -11.30 11.23 38.52
CA ASN A 591 -11.89 10.12 37.77
C ASN A 591 -12.36 10.59 36.40
N VAL A 592 -12.20 9.74 35.38
CA VAL A 592 -12.64 9.97 34.01
C VAL A 592 -13.47 8.78 33.55
N ALA A 593 -14.72 9.05 33.17
CA ALA A 593 -15.53 8.12 32.38
C ALA A 593 -15.14 8.31 30.92
N TYR A 594 -14.49 7.31 30.32
CA TYR A 594 -13.95 7.36 28.97
C TYR A 594 -14.87 6.64 28.00
N ASP A 595 -15.40 7.39 27.02
CA ASP A 595 -16.38 6.91 26.04
C ASP A 595 -15.76 6.68 24.63
N GLY A 596 -14.42 6.69 24.54
CA GLY A 596 -13.68 6.59 23.27
C GLY A 596 -13.32 7.94 22.65
N ARG A 597 -13.77 9.07 23.22
CA ARG A 597 -13.38 10.41 22.73
C ARG A 597 -12.09 10.86 23.38
N THR A 598 -11.16 11.44 22.62
CA THR A 598 -9.92 12.00 23.16
C THR A 598 -10.20 13.04 24.26
N ILE A 599 -9.57 12.88 25.42
CA ILE A 599 -9.68 13.78 26.58
C ILE A 599 -8.28 14.27 26.97
N ASP A 600 -8.10 15.60 26.95
CA ASP A 600 -6.92 16.24 27.52
C ASP A 600 -7.20 16.61 28.97
N THR A 601 -6.37 16.11 29.88
CA THR A 601 -6.47 16.46 31.31
C THR A 601 -5.94 17.89 31.54
N PRO A 602 -6.28 18.55 32.66
CA PRO A 602 -5.73 19.87 32.99
C PRO A 602 -4.26 19.83 33.44
N LEU A 603 -3.58 18.68 33.35
CA LEU A 603 -2.18 18.52 33.74
C LEU A 603 -1.27 19.35 32.84
N ASP A 604 -0.47 20.22 33.45
CA ASP A 604 0.56 21.01 32.78
C ASP A 604 1.69 21.28 33.79
N LEU A 605 2.75 20.48 33.74
CA LEU A 605 3.90 20.61 34.65
C LEU A 605 5.23 20.37 33.91
N HIS A 606 6.34 20.65 34.59
CA HIS A 606 7.68 20.36 34.09
C HIS A 606 8.39 19.36 35.02
N ALA A 607 8.82 18.23 34.48
CA ALA A 607 9.56 17.21 35.21
C ALA A 607 10.37 16.30 34.28
N ASP A 608 11.58 15.94 34.71
CA ASP A 608 12.38 14.93 34.01
C ASP A 608 11.90 13.49 34.30
N SER A 609 11.20 13.26 35.41
CA SER A 609 10.72 11.93 35.81
C SER A 609 9.49 12.02 36.71
N TYR A 610 8.54 11.12 36.48
CA TYR A 610 7.24 11.07 37.16
C TYR A 610 6.61 9.67 37.07
N SER A 611 5.63 9.37 37.92
CA SER A 611 4.76 8.20 37.78
C SER A 611 3.33 8.59 37.42
N ILE A 612 2.62 7.66 36.78
CA ILE A 612 1.18 7.73 36.52
C ILE A 612 0.53 6.52 37.20
N ASP A 613 -0.41 6.77 38.09
CA ASP A 613 -1.17 5.75 38.80
C ASP A 613 -2.66 5.89 38.45
N ALA A 614 -3.33 4.79 38.09
CA ALA A 614 -4.76 4.78 37.81
C ALA A 614 -5.38 3.39 38.01
N THR A 615 -6.65 3.34 38.43
CA THR A 615 -7.48 2.12 38.35
C THR A 615 -8.34 2.17 37.09
N VAL A 616 -8.07 1.29 36.13
CA VAL A 616 -8.79 1.25 34.86
C VAL A 616 -9.82 0.12 34.88
N VAL A 617 -11.08 0.40 34.59
CA VAL A 617 -12.17 -0.58 34.44
C VAL A 617 -12.63 -0.58 32.99
N TYR A 618 -12.33 -1.64 32.24
CA TYR A 618 -12.63 -1.77 30.82
C TYR A 618 -14.06 -2.27 30.58
N TYR A 619 -14.77 -1.75 29.56
CA TYR A 619 -16.13 -2.17 29.21
C TYR A 619 -16.29 -2.70 27.78
N GLU A 620 -15.77 -2.02 26.77
CA GLU A 620 -15.91 -2.43 25.35
C GLU A 620 -14.79 -1.84 24.49
N GLY A 621 -14.59 -2.38 23.27
CA GLY A 621 -13.66 -1.87 22.26
C GLY A 621 -12.46 -2.78 21.95
N LYS A 622 -12.45 -3.36 20.75
CA LYS A 622 -11.45 -4.34 20.28
C LYS A 622 -9.98 -3.86 20.39
N TRP A 623 -9.74 -2.54 20.30
CA TRP A 623 -8.41 -1.94 20.14
C TRP A 623 -7.84 -1.18 21.35
N GLY A 624 -8.48 -1.28 22.53
CA GLY A 624 -7.94 -0.73 23.77
C GLY A 624 -7.99 0.79 23.93
N MET A 625 -7.25 1.30 24.94
CA MET A 625 -7.07 2.72 25.26
C MET A 625 -5.58 3.10 25.34
N ASP A 626 -5.30 4.39 25.25
CA ASP A 626 -3.97 4.96 25.35
C ASP A 626 -3.90 6.04 26.43
N LEU A 627 -2.87 5.96 27.29
CA LEU A 627 -2.41 7.07 28.13
C LEU A 627 -1.24 7.75 27.42
N ILE A 628 -1.46 8.95 26.91
CA ILE A 628 -0.48 9.72 26.15
C ILE A 628 0.10 10.79 27.07
N CYS A 629 1.42 10.78 27.30
CA CYS A 629 2.06 11.67 28.26
C CYS A 629 3.34 12.34 27.73
N GLY A 630 3.69 13.49 28.33
CA GLY A 630 4.80 14.34 27.87
C GLY A 630 4.30 15.56 27.11
N ASP A 631 5.03 16.00 26.08
CA ASP A 631 4.63 17.11 25.20
C ASP A 631 3.63 16.65 24.13
N ILE A 632 2.38 16.39 24.56
CA ILE A 632 1.31 15.81 23.73
C ILE A 632 0.87 16.69 22.54
N ASP A 633 1.28 17.95 22.53
CA ASP A 633 1.04 18.91 21.44
C ASP A 633 2.22 18.96 20.45
N GLY A 634 3.37 18.40 20.85
CA GLY A 634 4.58 18.33 20.07
C GLY A 634 4.77 17.00 19.36
N LYS A 635 5.86 16.91 18.60
CA LYS A 635 6.26 15.73 17.83
C LYS A 635 7.00 14.67 18.64
N ASN A 636 7.21 14.91 19.94
CA ASN A 636 7.97 14.05 20.83
C ASN A 636 7.23 13.86 22.15
N HIS A 637 6.58 12.72 22.31
CA HIS A 637 5.86 12.35 23.52
C HIS A 637 5.80 10.82 23.65
N ASN A 638 5.05 10.32 24.63
CA ASN A 638 5.02 8.89 24.95
C ASN A 638 3.59 8.38 25.00
N ILE A 639 3.39 7.09 24.72
CA ILE A 639 2.09 6.44 24.74
C ILE A 639 2.20 5.13 25.52
N ILE A 640 1.26 4.90 26.43
CA ILE A 640 1.07 3.63 27.13
C ILE A 640 -0.24 3.04 26.64
N SER A 641 -0.17 1.90 25.96
CA SER A 641 -1.34 1.21 25.43
C SER A 641 -1.82 0.14 26.38
N LEU A 642 -3.14 0.10 26.60
CA LEU A 642 -3.82 -0.86 27.46
C LEU A 642 -4.97 -1.51 26.68
N GLY A 643 -5.03 -2.84 26.63
CA GLY A 643 -6.07 -3.56 25.88
C GLY A 643 -5.70 -5.00 25.57
N ARG A 644 -6.03 -5.47 24.36
CA ARG A 644 -5.64 -6.80 23.88
C ARG A 644 -4.12 -6.97 23.81
N GLY A 645 -3.37 -5.88 23.70
CA GLY A 645 -1.95 -5.86 23.99
C GLY A 645 -1.59 -4.69 24.89
N HIS A 646 -0.60 -4.91 25.75
CA HIS A 646 0.03 -3.82 26.50
C HIS A 646 1.34 -3.45 25.82
N SER A 647 1.63 -2.16 25.71
CA SER A 647 2.92 -1.69 25.22
C SER A 647 3.26 -0.32 25.76
N VAL A 648 4.56 0.00 25.77
CA VAL A 648 5.05 1.36 25.93
C VAL A 648 5.68 1.80 24.60
N ARG A 649 5.19 2.92 24.10
CA ARG A 649 5.52 3.46 22.78
C ARG A 649 6.03 4.88 22.94
N VAL A 650 6.88 5.27 22.01
CA VAL A 650 7.37 6.65 21.91
C VAL A 650 6.91 7.24 20.58
N VAL A 651 6.48 8.49 20.61
CA VAL A 651 6.26 9.30 19.42
C VAL A 651 7.50 10.12 19.18
N ARG A 652 8.07 9.99 18.00
CA ARG A 652 9.23 10.74 17.54
C ARG A 652 8.97 11.22 16.13
N ASP A 653 9.34 12.46 15.85
CA ASP A 653 9.06 13.12 14.57
C ASP A 653 7.55 13.10 14.18
N GLY A 654 6.67 12.95 15.18
CA GLY A 654 5.22 12.92 15.01
C GLY A 654 4.60 11.55 14.73
N THR A 655 5.38 10.47 14.71
CA THR A 655 4.87 9.10 14.51
C THR A 655 5.32 8.16 15.64
N ALA A 656 4.48 7.19 16.01
CA ALA A 656 4.72 6.29 17.13
C ALA A 656 5.44 5.00 16.70
N TYR A 657 6.27 4.46 17.60
CA TYR A 657 6.73 3.08 17.56
C TYR A 657 6.86 2.50 18.98
N ALA A 658 6.70 1.18 19.10
CA ALA A 658 6.90 0.50 20.37
C ALA A 658 8.39 0.40 20.72
N LEU A 659 8.70 0.56 22.01
CA LEU A 659 10.06 0.30 22.48
C LEU A 659 10.31 -1.22 22.42
N ALA A 660 11.54 -1.60 22.06
CA ALA A 660 11.90 -3.00 21.85
C ALA A 660 11.57 -3.88 23.06
N GLY A 661 10.94 -5.03 22.80
CA GLY A 661 10.58 -6.01 23.84
C GLY A 661 9.40 -5.61 24.74
N THR A 662 8.65 -4.57 24.39
CA THR A 662 7.53 -4.08 25.22
C THR A 662 6.14 -4.44 24.70
N GLU A 663 6.05 -5.00 23.49
CA GLU A 663 4.79 -5.46 22.92
C GLU A 663 4.40 -6.81 23.52
N VAL A 664 3.33 -6.82 24.31
CA VAL A 664 2.79 -8.04 24.91
C VAL A 664 1.41 -8.31 24.33
N SER A 665 1.29 -9.37 23.53
CA SER A 665 -0.02 -9.85 23.05
C SER A 665 -0.75 -10.60 24.16
N MET A 666 -2.03 -10.30 24.35
CA MET A 666 -2.93 -10.98 25.29
C MET A 666 -4.19 -11.47 24.58
N ASN A 667 -4.86 -12.41 25.25
CA ASN A 667 -6.22 -12.82 24.88
C ASN A 667 -7.20 -11.63 24.97
N GLU A 668 -8.39 -11.82 24.42
CA GLU A 668 -9.48 -10.84 24.50
C GLU A 668 -9.70 -10.32 25.93
N VAL A 669 -9.76 -8.99 26.07
CA VAL A 669 -10.10 -8.32 27.32
C VAL A 669 -11.61 -8.35 27.53
N ARG A 670 -12.06 -8.86 28.68
CA ARG A 670 -13.49 -8.99 28.98
C ARG A 670 -14.07 -7.70 29.54
N PRO A 671 -15.32 -7.34 29.18
CA PRO A 671 -16.05 -6.28 29.87
C PRO A 671 -16.06 -6.50 31.40
N GLY A 672 -15.73 -5.45 32.15
CA GLY A 672 -15.58 -5.46 33.59
C GLY A 672 -14.19 -5.84 34.10
N THR A 673 -13.21 -6.10 33.22
CA THR A 673 -11.81 -6.27 33.63
C THR A 673 -11.29 -4.99 34.27
N THR A 674 -10.68 -5.11 35.46
CA THR A 674 -10.08 -4.01 36.20
C THR A 674 -8.57 -4.19 36.27
N TRP A 675 -7.82 -3.12 36.00
CA TRP A 675 -6.36 -3.05 36.11
C TRP A 675 -5.93 -1.97 37.10
N GLN A 676 -5.02 -2.30 38.01
CA GLN A 676 -4.23 -1.30 38.72
C GLN A 676 -3.00 -0.96 37.87
N VAL A 677 -3.07 0.18 37.20
CA VAL A 677 -2.03 0.67 36.29
C VAL A 677 -1.06 1.54 37.06
N HIS A 678 0.23 1.22 36.97
CA HIS A 678 1.31 2.07 37.43
C HIS A 678 2.36 2.19 36.33
N VAL A 679 2.67 3.43 35.92
CA VAL A 679 3.68 3.74 34.90
C VAL A 679 4.78 4.56 35.53
N ASN A 680 6.03 4.14 35.42
CA ASN A 680 7.18 4.98 35.73
C ASN A 680 7.74 5.56 34.44
N VAL A 681 7.81 6.89 34.35
CA VAL A 681 8.40 7.62 33.24
C VAL A 681 9.68 8.30 33.74
N THR A 682 10.80 8.02 33.08
CA THR A 682 12.11 8.55 33.47
C THR A 682 12.83 9.17 32.28
N ASP A 683 13.73 10.11 32.57
CA ASP A 683 14.54 10.82 31.58
C ASP A 683 13.69 11.40 30.43
N ARG A 684 12.64 12.14 30.80
CA ARG A 684 11.68 12.78 29.88
C ARG A 684 10.97 11.82 28.92
N GLY A 685 10.84 10.55 29.32
CA GLY A 685 10.20 9.51 28.53
C GLY A 685 11.14 8.66 27.70
N GLN A 686 12.47 8.81 27.84
CA GLN A 686 13.41 7.87 27.22
C GLN A 686 13.33 6.47 27.83
N ALA A 687 12.90 6.33 29.08
CA ALA A 687 12.66 5.03 29.69
C ALA A 687 11.32 4.99 30.42
N MET A 688 10.57 3.90 30.19
CA MET A 688 9.24 3.69 30.72
C MET A 688 9.07 2.27 31.23
N LYS A 689 8.42 2.14 32.39
CA LYS A 689 8.01 0.84 32.94
C LYS A 689 6.53 0.83 33.21
N LEU A 690 5.83 -0.16 32.68
CA LEU A 690 4.40 -0.39 32.89
C LEU A 690 4.21 -1.58 33.83
N TYR A 691 3.44 -1.36 34.89
CA TYR A 691 3.00 -2.37 35.82
C TYR A 691 1.48 -2.47 35.81
N ILE A 692 0.97 -3.70 35.79
CA ILE A 692 -0.45 -4.03 35.94
C ILE A 692 -0.59 -4.93 37.15
N ASP A 693 -1.41 -4.52 38.12
CA ASP A 693 -1.65 -5.24 39.38
C ASP A 693 -0.34 -5.59 40.13
N GLY A 694 0.63 -4.66 40.07
CA GLY A 694 1.97 -4.79 40.66
C GLY A 694 2.93 -5.70 39.88
N THR A 695 2.50 -6.31 38.78
CA THR A 695 3.35 -7.13 37.91
C THR A 695 3.97 -6.25 36.81
N LEU A 696 5.28 -6.35 36.59
CA LEU A 696 5.95 -5.68 35.48
C LEU A 696 5.50 -6.30 34.15
N ILE A 697 4.87 -5.49 33.30
CA ILE A 697 4.37 -5.93 31.99
C ILE A 697 5.29 -5.48 30.86
N ALA A 698 5.82 -4.26 30.94
CA ALA A 698 6.75 -3.72 29.94
C ALA A 698 7.85 -2.87 30.60
N ASP A 699 9.07 -3.00 30.09
CA ASP A 699 10.26 -2.24 30.51
C ASP A 699 11.00 -1.77 29.25
N GLY A 700 10.68 -0.56 28.79
CA GLY A 700 11.19 0.00 27.55
C GLY A 700 12.23 1.08 27.81
N THR A 701 13.34 1.06 27.08
CA THR A 701 14.32 2.14 27.05
C THR A 701 14.69 2.45 25.60
N GLU A 702 14.57 3.70 25.19
CA GLU A 702 14.95 4.19 23.87
C GLU A 702 16.48 4.23 23.73
N VAL A 703 16.98 3.77 22.57
CA VAL A 703 18.38 3.99 22.19
C VAL A 703 18.55 5.48 21.88
N LYS A 704 19.44 6.17 22.60
CA LYS A 704 19.52 7.64 22.54
C LYS A 704 20.13 8.17 21.24
N ASP A 705 21.05 7.40 20.66
CA ASP A 705 21.77 7.79 19.46
C ASP A 705 21.10 7.16 18.25
N GLU A 706 20.46 8.00 17.45
CA GLU A 706 19.71 7.57 16.27
C GLU A 706 20.56 7.79 15.01
N PRO A 707 20.91 6.75 14.24
CA PRO A 707 21.61 6.90 12.97
C PRO A 707 20.81 7.75 11.98
N ARG A 708 21.34 8.89 11.55
CA ARG A 708 20.68 9.81 10.59
C ARG A 708 21.50 10.11 9.35
N ARG A 709 22.78 9.73 9.35
CA ARG A 709 23.64 9.82 8.17
C ARG A 709 24.23 8.46 7.86
N THR A 710 24.00 8.00 6.64
CA THR A 710 24.49 6.70 6.16
C THR A 710 25.20 6.87 4.83
N VAL A 711 26.15 5.97 4.59
CA VAL A 711 26.81 5.81 3.29
C VAL A 711 26.77 4.34 2.95
N THR A 712 26.26 3.99 1.77
CA THR A 712 26.29 2.62 1.25
C THR A 712 26.92 2.62 -0.14
N VAL A 713 27.52 1.48 -0.49
CA VAL A 713 28.22 1.32 -1.78
C VAL A 713 27.81 0.01 -2.40
N SER A 714 27.43 0.09 -3.67
CA SER A 714 27.14 -1.06 -4.51
C SER A 714 27.62 -0.84 -5.93
N ARG A 715 27.64 -1.91 -6.70
CA ARG A 715 28.17 -1.92 -8.07
C ARG A 715 27.27 -2.76 -8.94
N ASN A 716 27.20 -2.37 -10.20
CA ASN A 716 26.63 -3.15 -11.28
C ASN A 716 27.77 -3.48 -12.24
N ASP A 717 28.33 -4.68 -12.15
CA ASP A 717 29.49 -5.08 -12.95
C ASP A 717 29.16 -5.11 -14.45
N LYS A 718 27.94 -5.49 -14.82
CA LYS A 718 27.51 -5.53 -16.23
C LYS A 718 27.45 -4.13 -16.86
N ALA A 719 26.99 -3.14 -16.11
CA ALA A 719 26.93 -1.75 -16.56
C ALA A 719 28.27 -1.01 -16.39
N GLY A 720 29.18 -1.55 -15.56
CA GLY A 720 30.40 -0.86 -15.15
C GLY A 720 30.15 0.30 -14.19
N GLU A 721 29.00 0.33 -13.52
CA GLU A 721 28.57 1.46 -12.70
C GLU A 721 28.76 1.16 -11.22
N THR A 722 29.32 2.12 -10.48
CA THR A 722 29.37 2.10 -9.02
C THR A 722 28.40 3.14 -8.48
N TYR A 723 27.58 2.74 -7.50
CA TYR A 723 26.65 3.61 -6.80
C TYR A 723 27.15 3.87 -5.39
N VAL A 724 27.34 5.14 -5.03
CA VAL A 724 27.53 5.57 -3.65
C VAL A 724 26.27 6.28 -3.21
N ARG A 725 25.59 5.76 -2.20
CA ARG A 725 24.34 6.33 -1.69
C ARG A 725 24.57 6.98 -0.35
N VAL A 726 24.14 8.24 -0.24
CA VAL A 726 24.33 9.06 0.96
C VAL A 726 22.98 9.55 1.43
N VAL A 727 22.62 9.21 2.67
CA VAL A 727 21.50 9.83 3.37
C VAL A 727 22.06 10.85 4.35
N ASN A 728 21.54 12.07 4.32
CA ASN A 728 21.75 13.08 5.34
C ASN A 728 20.40 13.55 5.88
N ALA A 729 19.89 12.84 6.88
CA ALA A 729 18.65 13.19 7.58
C ALA A 729 18.93 14.09 8.79
N MET A 730 19.72 15.15 8.58
CA MET A 730 19.99 16.22 9.56
C MET A 730 19.84 17.60 8.91
N ASP A 731 19.78 18.63 9.75
CA ASP A 731 19.52 20.03 9.39
C ASP A 731 20.72 20.76 8.78
N ALA A 732 21.92 20.21 8.91
CA ALA A 732 23.13 20.75 8.32
C ALA A 732 23.63 19.89 7.15
N PRO A 733 24.08 20.52 6.04
CA PRO A 733 24.86 19.82 5.03
C PRO A 733 26.15 19.26 5.65
N ILE A 734 26.72 18.22 5.04
CA ILE A 734 27.91 17.53 5.58
C ILE A 734 28.86 17.11 4.47
N SER A 735 30.17 17.24 4.69
CA SER A 735 31.19 16.70 3.79
C SER A 735 31.39 15.21 4.05
N VAL A 736 31.51 14.41 2.99
CA VAL A 736 31.72 12.96 3.02
C VAL A 736 33.02 12.62 2.30
N ASP A 737 34.00 12.07 3.02
CA ASP A 737 35.23 11.52 2.46
C ASP A 737 34.92 10.20 1.76
N LEU A 738 35.17 10.16 0.45
CA LEU A 738 35.03 8.99 -0.40
C LEU A 738 36.39 8.50 -0.92
N ARG A 739 37.52 9.11 -0.54
CA ARG A 739 38.85 8.79 -1.12
C ARG A 739 39.21 7.32 -1.00
N GLN A 740 38.98 6.72 0.16
CA GLN A 740 39.27 5.31 0.37
C GLN A 740 38.39 4.42 -0.52
N ILE A 741 37.11 4.75 -0.66
CA ILE A 741 36.15 4.01 -1.51
C ILE A 741 36.58 4.08 -2.98
N LEU A 742 36.89 5.28 -3.47
CA LEU A 742 37.36 5.49 -4.85
C LEU A 742 38.65 4.71 -5.12
N ALA A 743 39.58 4.70 -4.17
CA ALA A 743 40.84 3.97 -4.28
C ALA A 743 40.62 2.44 -4.26
N GLU A 744 39.86 1.90 -3.31
CA GLU A 744 39.62 0.45 -3.18
C GLU A 744 38.86 -0.15 -4.36
N LEU A 745 37.97 0.63 -4.98
CA LEU A 745 37.22 0.25 -6.16
C LEU A 745 37.94 0.57 -7.47
N ASN A 746 39.18 1.08 -7.40
CA ASN A 746 40.00 1.49 -8.55
C ASN A 746 39.28 2.44 -9.51
N ILE A 747 38.50 3.38 -8.97
CA ILE A 747 37.82 4.40 -9.77
C ILE A 747 38.88 5.33 -10.39
N SER A 748 38.81 5.50 -11.70
CA SER A 748 39.74 6.36 -12.41
C SER A 748 39.46 7.85 -12.13
N THR A 749 40.48 8.71 -12.23
CA THR A 749 40.30 10.16 -12.10
C THR A 749 39.29 10.72 -13.12
N ALA A 750 39.25 10.14 -14.34
CA ALA A 750 38.28 10.54 -15.36
C ALA A 750 36.85 10.15 -14.96
N SER A 751 36.65 8.93 -14.46
CA SER A 751 35.37 8.44 -13.93
C SER A 751 34.87 9.31 -12.77
N ALA A 752 35.76 9.66 -11.84
CA ALA A 752 35.47 10.53 -10.71
C ALA A 752 35.10 11.96 -11.13
N ALA A 753 35.77 12.51 -12.16
CA ALA A 753 35.48 13.84 -12.70
C ALA A 753 34.17 13.93 -13.51
N SER A 754 33.61 12.78 -13.91
CA SER A 754 32.36 12.68 -14.67
C SER A 754 31.23 12.02 -13.86
N ALA A 755 31.36 11.97 -12.53
CA ALA A 755 30.34 11.40 -11.67
C ALA A 755 29.03 12.23 -11.74
N THR A 756 27.92 11.58 -11.42
CA THR A 756 26.60 12.22 -11.45
C THR A 756 25.87 11.95 -10.16
N ALA A 757 25.32 12.97 -9.51
CA ALA A 757 24.49 12.84 -8.32
C ALA A 757 23.01 13.02 -8.68
N THR A 758 22.18 12.03 -8.35
CA THR A 758 20.73 12.20 -8.32
C THR A 758 20.32 12.48 -6.88
N VAL A 759 19.83 13.69 -6.61
CA VAL A 759 19.58 14.21 -5.26
C VAL A 759 18.09 14.47 -5.05
N LEU A 760 17.51 13.81 -4.05
CA LEU A 760 16.23 14.17 -3.45
C LEU A 760 16.52 14.97 -2.17
N ALA A 761 16.08 16.22 -2.09
CA ALA A 761 16.31 17.08 -0.93
C ALA A 761 15.18 18.09 -0.73
N GLY A 762 15.03 18.60 0.48
CA GLY A 762 14.09 19.67 0.82
C GLY A 762 14.50 20.42 2.08
N ASP A 763 13.91 21.59 2.31
CA ASP A 763 14.32 22.47 3.42
C ASP A 763 13.58 22.16 4.73
N ASN A 764 12.56 21.29 4.69
CA ASN A 764 11.77 20.89 5.84
C ASN A 764 11.60 19.36 5.85
N PRO A 765 12.11 18.65 6.87
CA PRO A 765 12.01 17.18 6.96
C PRO A 765 10.55 16.71 7.09
N TYR A 766 9.66 17.61 7.51
CA TYR A 766 8.24 17.33 7.71
C TYR A 766 7.36 17.82 6.56
N ALA A 767 7.95 18.23 5.45
CA ALA A 767 7.21 18.54 4.23
C ALA A 767 6.71 17.26 3.58
N GLY A 768 5.58 17.35 2.85
CA GLY A 768 4.85 16.21 2.30
C GLY A 768 3.48 16.08 2.95
N GLN A 769 2.45 15.80 2.14
CA GLN A 769 1.07 15.62 2.60
C GLN A 769 0.48 14.38 1.96
N VAL A 770 -0.39 13.69 2.69
CA VAL A 770 -1.16 12.55 2.17
C VAL A 770 -2.03 13.04 1.02
N GLY A 771 -2.04 12.30 -0.10
CA GLY A 771 -2.85 12.62 -1.27
C GLY A 771 -2.28 13.71 -2.18
N GLU A 772 -1.09 14.24 -1.90
CA GLU A 772 -0.45 15.29 -2.69
C GLU A 772 0.89 14.86 -3.29
N GLU A 773 1.30 15.54 -4.35
CA GLU A 773 2.64 15.42 -4.92
C GLU A 773 3.68 15.90 -3.89
N SER A 774 4.80 15.19 -3.80
CA SER A 774 5.92 15.65 -2.96
C SER A 774 6.37 17.07 -3.35
N PRO A 775 6.65 17.96 -2.39
CA PRO A 775 7.07 19.34 -2.70
C PRO A 775 8.36 19.44 -3.53
N THR A 776 9.23 18.45 -3.45
CA THR A 776 10.44 18.35 -4.28
C THR A 776 10.60 16.94 -4.84
N ARG A 777 11.26 16.84 -6.00
CA ARG A 777 11.55 15.58 -6.69
C ARG A 777 13.05 15.44 -6.95
N PRO A 778 13.57 14.23 -7.23
CA PRO A 778 14.98 14.01 -7.50
C PRO A 778 15.48 14.87 -8.66
N ARG A 779 16.69 15.43 -8.52
CA ARG A 779 17.37 16.18 -9.58
C ARG A 779 18.74 15.59 -9.83
N GLN A 780 19.05 15.39 -11.10
CA GLN A 780 20.36 14.90 -11.52
C GLN A 780 21.31 16.06 -11.81
N THR A 781 22.51 16.01 -11.25
CA THR A 781 23.57 17.01 -11.45
C THR A 781 24.92 16.33 -11.66
N ALA A 782 25.75 16.90 -12.55
CA ALA A 782 27.14 16.48 -12.67
C ALA A 782 27.93 16.96 -11.45
N ILE A 783 28.81 16.11 -10.94
CA ILE A 783 29.69 16.42 -9.81
C ILE A 783 31.12 15.97 -10.11
N ASP A 784 32.09 16.61 -9.45
CA ASP A 784 33.51 16.24 -9.55
C ASP A 784 33.98 15.65 -8.23
N LEU A 785 34.43 14.39 -8.27
CA LEU A 785 34.96 13.65 -7.13
C LEU A 785 36.49 13.48 -7.18
N THR A 786 37.23 14.24 -7.99
CA THR A 786 38.70 14.10 -8.09
C THR A 786 39.41 14.34 -6.76
N ASP A 787 38.89 15.24 -5.93
CA ASP A 787 39.42 15.54 -4.60
C ASP A 787 38.91 14.56 -3.52
N GLY A 788 37.98 13.69 -3.92
CA GLY A 788 37.41 12.60 -3.13
C GLY A 788 36.43 13.00 -2.04
N ASP A 789 35.93 14.24 -2.05
CA ASP A 789 34.93 14.73 -1.10
C ASP A 789 33.60 15.01 -1.82
N TYR A 790 32.48 14.61 -1.20
CA TYR A 790 31.13 14.97 -1.64
C TYR A 790 30.41 15.75 -0.53
N THR A 791 29.75 16.86 -0.86
CA THR A 791 28.92 17.61 0.09
C THR A 791 27.46 17.17 -0.03
N ALA A 792 26.97 16.41 0.93
CA ALA A 792 25.57 16.01 0.99
C ALA A 792 24.72 17.17 1.57
N PRO A 793 23.68 17.65 0.85
CA PRO A 793 22.78 18.68 1.37
C PRO A 793 22.09 18.25 2.67
N ALA A 794 21.60 19.21 3.47
CA ALA A 794 20.70 18.91 4.58
C ALA A 794 19.44 18.19 4.05
N TRP A 795 18.85 17.34 4.88
CA TRP A 795 17.61 16.58 4.58
C TRP A 795 17.60 16.00 3.17
N SER A 796 18.59 15.19 2.84
CA SER A 796 18.77 14.68 1.49
C SER A 796 19.05 13.19 1.41
N PHE A 797 18.65 12.61 0.29
CA PHE A 797 19.07 11.30 -0.19
C PHE A 797 19.71 11.49 -1.56
N THR A 798 20.95 11.02 -1.70
CA THR A 798 21.71 11.11 -2.95
C THR A 798 22.13 9.74 -3.42
N THR A 799 21.92 9.46 -4.70
CA THR A 799 22.60 8.37 -5.42
C THR A 799 23.66 8.95 -6.34
N ILE A 800 24.93 8.74 -6.01
CA ILE A 800 26.06 9.09 -6.86
C ILE A 800 26.36 7.92 -7.78
N THR A 801 26.31 8.15 -9.09
CA THR A 801 26.68 7.18 -10.13
C THR A 801 28.05 7.52 -10.69
N ILE A 802 28.94 6.51 -10.71
CA ILE A 802 30.31 6.60 -11.23
C ILE A 802 30.49 5.51 -12.28
N LYS A 803 30.93 5.89 -13.50
CA LYS A 803 31.03 5.01 -14.68
C LYS A 803 32.47 4.61 -15.01
#